data_AF-A0A8M0FGU0-F1
#
_entry.id   AF-A0A8M0FGU0-F1
#
_cell.length_a   1.000
_cell.length_b   1.000
_cell.length_c   1.000
_cell.angle_alpha   90.00
_cell.angle_beta   90.00
_cell.angle_gamma   90.00
#
_symmetry.space_group_name_H-M   'P 1'
#
loop_
_entity.id
_entity.type
_entity.pdbx_description
1 polymer ?
#
loop_
_entity_poly.entity_id
_entity_poly.type
_entity_poly.pdbx_seq_one_letter_code
_entity_poly.pdbx_strand_id
1 'polypeptide(L)'
;MSQITIQARLISFESNRQQLWKLMADLNTPLINELLCQLGQHPDFEKWQQKGKLPSTVVSQLCQPLKTDPRFAGQPSRLYMSAIHIVDYIYKSWLAIQKRLQQQLDGKTRWLEMLNSDAELVELSGDTLEAIRVKAAEILAIAMPASESDSASPKGKKGKKEKKPSSSSPKRSLSKTLFDAYQETEDIKSRSAISYLLKNGCKLTDKEEDSEKFAKRRRQVEIQIQRLTEKLISRMPKGRDLTNAKWLETLLTATTTVAEDNAQAKRWQDILLTRSSSLPFPLVFETNEDMVWSKNQKGRLCVHFNGLSDLIFEVYCGNRQLHWFQRFLEDQQTKRKSKNQHSSGLFTLRNGHLVWLEGEGKGEPWNLHHLTLYCCVDNRLWTEEGTEIVRQEKADEITKFITNMKKKSDLSDTQQALIQRKQSTLTRINNSFERPSQPLYQGQSHILVGVSLGLEKPATVAVVDAIANKVLAYRSIKQLLGDNYELLNRQRRQQQYLSHERHKAQKNFSPNQFGASELGQHIDRLLAKAIVALARTYKAGSIVLPKLGDMREVVQSEIQAIAEQKFPGYIEGQQKYAKQYRVNVHRWSYGRLIQSIQSKAAQTGIVIEEGKQPIRGSPHDKAKELALSAYNLRLTRRS
;
A
#
# COMPACT_ATOMS: atom_id res chain seq x y z
N MET A 1 -5.07 9.81 -3.68
CA MET A 1 -5.92 8.99 -4.58
C MET A 1 -7.23 9.73 -4.80
N SER A 2 -7.62 9.99 -6.05
CA SER A 2 -8.89 10.67 -6.37
C SER A 2 -10.11 9.73 -6.37
N GLN A 3 -9.85 8.42 -6.40
CA GLN A 3 -10.89 7.40 -6.43
C GLN A 3 -11.37 7.06 -5.02
N ILE A 4 -12.68 6.95 -4.85
CA ILE A 4 -13.34 6.52 -3.62
C ILE A 4 -14.21 5.30 -3.90
N THR A 5 -14.39 4.45 -2.88
CA THR A 5 -15.32 3.33 -2.94
C THR A 5 -16.60 3.70 -2.18
N ILE A 6 -17.74 3.56 -2.85
CA ILE A 6 -19.07 3.65 -2.24
C ILE A 6 -19.72 2.27 -2.25
N GLN A 7 -20.73 2.06 -1.41
CA GLN A 7 -21.43 0.79 -1.33
C GLN A 7 -22.94 0.98 -1.26
N ALA A 8 -23.71 0.04 -1.78
CA ALA A 8 -25.15 -0.02 -1.60
C ALA A 8 -25.60 -1.46 -1.41
N ARG A 9 -26.64 -1.65 -0.59
CA ARG A 9 -27.34 -2.92 -0.51
C ARG A 9 -28.22 -3.06 -1.75
N LEU A 10 -28.24 -4.25 -2.33
CA LEU A 10 -29.11 -4.57 -3.45
C LEU A 10 -30.27 -5.45 -2.97
N ILE A 11 -31.48 -5.12 -3.42
CA ILE A 11 -32.70 -5.89 -3.13
C ILE A 11 -33.32 -6.32 -4.45
N SER A 12 -33.75 -7.57 -4.52
CA SER A 12 -34.50 -8.10 -5.65
C SER A 12 -35.42 -9.22 -5.15
N PHE A 13 -36.30 -9.71 -6.02
CA PHE A 13 -37.16 -10.86 -5.74
C PHE A 13 -36.31 -12.07 -5.31
N GLU A 14 -36.90 -12.94 -4.49
CA GLU A 14 -36.19 -14.11 -3.97
C GLU A 14 -35.66 -15.02 -5.08
N SER A 15 -36.45 -15.26 -6.12
CA SER A 15 -36.03 -16.01 -7.32
C SER A 15 -34.75 -15.44 -7.95
N ASN A 16 -34.68 -14.11 -8.10
CA ASN A 16 -33.51 -13.42 -8.66
C ASN A 16 -32.28 -13.57 -7.77
N ARG A 17 -32.46 -13.48 -6.44
CA ARG A 17 -31.37 -13.66 -5.46
C ARG A 17 -30.87 -15.11 -5.44
N GLN A 18 -31.78 -16.07 -5.51
CA GLN A 18 -31.46 -17.49 -5.57
C GLN A 18 -30.71 -17.82 -6.88
N GLN A 19 -31.19 -17.33 -8.03
CA GLN A 19 -30.53 -17.54 -9.32
C GLN A 19 -29.10 -16.96 -9.30
N LEU A 20 -28.93 -15.73 -8.80
CA LEU A 20 -27.61 -15.11 -8.68
C LEU A 20 -26.71 -15.88 -7.73
N TRP A 21 -27.24 -16.35 -6.59
CA TRP A 21 -26.47 -17.17 -5.65
C TRP A 21 -25.95 -18.43 -6.33
N LYS A 22 -26.80 -19.19 -7.03
CA LYS A 22 -26.39 -20.39 -7.76
C LYS A 22 -25.30 -20.10 -8.79
N LEU A 23 -25.44 -19.02 -9.56
CA LEU A 23 -24.42 -18.61 -10.53
C LEU A 23 -23.06 -18.30 -9.84
N MET A 24 -23.08 -17.62 -8.69
CA MET A 24 -21.85 -17.22 -7.99
C MET A 24 -21.21 -18.35 -7.18
N ALA A 25 -22.02 -19.13 -6.46
CA ALA A 25 -21.59 -20.16 -5.52
C ALA A 25 -21.34 -21.51 -6.22
N ASP A 26 -22.22 -21.93 -7.13
CA ASP A 26 -22.18 -23.29 -7.68
C ASP A 26 -21.38 -23.36 -8.99
N LEU A 27 -21.29 -22.25 -9.76
CA LEU A 27 -20.56 -22.22 -11.03
C LEU A 27 -19.27 -21.38 -10.94
N ASN A 28 -19.39 -20.09 -10.62
CA ASN A 28 -18.27 -19.16 -10.73
C ASN A 28 -17.19 -19.37 -9.67
N THR A 29 -17.56 -19.65 -8.42
CA THR A 29 -16.58 -19.92 -7.34
C THR A 29 -15.77 -21.20 -7.58
N PRO A 30 -16.40 -22.33 -7.97
CA PRO A 30 -15.67 -23.53 -8.40
C PRO A 30 -14.76 -23.28 -9.60
N LEU A 31 -15.19 -22.52 -10.60
CA LEU A 31 -14.32 -22.13 -11.73
C LEU A 31 -13.08 -21.36 -11.26
N ILE A 32 -13.24 -20.39 -10.36
CA ILE A 32 -12.13 -19.63 -9.79
C ILE A 32 -11.18 -20.57 -9.02
N ASN A 33 -11.73 -21.48 -8.22
CA ASN A 33 -10.94 -22.46 -7.48
C ASN A 33 -10.09 -23.35 -8.41
N GLU A 34 -10.68 -23.81 -9.52
CA GLU A 34 -10.00 -24.61 -10.53
C GLU A 34 -8.89 -23.81 -11.22
N LEU A 35 -9.18 -22.57 -11.64
CA LEU A 35 -8.18 -21.69 -12.25
C LEU A 35 -7.01 -21.37 -11.30
N LEU A 36 -7.27 -21.17 -10.00
CA LEU A 36 -6.22 -21.00 -9.00
C LEU A 36 -5.33 -22.25 -8.91
N CYS A 37 -5.94 -23.45 -8.96
CA CYS A 37 -5.20 -24.71 -8.92
C CYS A 37 -4.33 -24.90 -10.17
N GLN A 38 -4.92 -24.79 -11.37
CA GLN A 38 -4.21 -24.97 -12.63
C GLN A 38 -3.08 -23.98 -12.83
N LEU A 39 -3.27 -22.72 -12.41
CA LEU A 39 -2.23 -21.71 -12.51
C LEU A 39 -1.03 -22.03 -11.61
N GLY A 40 -1.27 -22.57 -10.41
CA GLY A 40 -0.21 -23.03 -9.51
C GLY A 40 0.56 -24.26 -10.03
N GLN A 41 -0.07 -25.07 -10.89
CA GLN A 41 0.52 -26.26 -11.50
C GLN A 41 1.17 -25.99 -12.87
N HIS A 42 1.13 -24.75 -13.35
CA HIS A 42 1.63 -24.41 -14.67
C HIS A 42 3.17 -24.55 -14.74
N PRO A 43 3.75 -25.13 -15.82
CA PRO A 43 5.19 -25.36 -15.92
C PRO A 43 6.04 -24.08 -15.84
N ASP A 44 5.55 -22.97 -16.40
CA ASP A 44 6.25 -21.67 -16.32
C ASP A 44 5.99 -20.90 -15.02
N PHE A 45 5.27 -21.46 -14.05
CA PHE A 45 4.87 -20.75 -12.83
C PHE A 45 6.07 -20.20 -12.05
N GLU A 46 7.12 -21.00 -11.89
CA GLU A 46 8.35 -20.59 -11.19
C GLU A 46 9.03 -19.40 -11.88
N LYS A 47 9.03 -19.36 -13.22
CA LYS A 47 9.57 -18.22 -13.99
C LYS A 47 8.79 -16.95 -13.71
N TRP A 48 7.47 -17.03 -13.58
CA TRP A 48 6.63 -15.88 -13.25
C TRP A 48 6.78 -15.45 -11.80
N GLN A 49 7.00 -16.40 -10.88
CA GLN A 49 7.33 -16.14 -9.48
C GLN A 49 8.63 -15.34 -9.36
N GLN A 50 9.69 -15.76 -10.04
CA GLN A 50 10.98 -15.05 -10.07
C GLN A 50 10.85 -13.64 -10.66
N LYS A 51 10.10 -13.47 -11.76
CA LYS A 51 9.86 -12.15 -12.36
C LYS A 51 8.94 -11.28 -11.48
N GLY A 52 8.09 -11.92 -10.67
CA GLY A 52 7.03 -11.33 -9.85
C GLY A 52 5.90 -10.71 -10.67
N LYS A 53 5.66 -11.22 -11.88
CA LYS A 53 4.60 -10.73 -12.77
C LYS A 53 4.07 -11.86 -13.64
N LEU A 54 2.74 -11.95 -13.72
CA LEU A 54 2.03 -12.86 -14.59
C LEU A 54 1.82 -12.23 -15.99
N PRO A 55 1.93 -12.98 -17.10
CA PRO A 55 1.52 -12.50 -18.41
C PRO A 55 -0.01 -12.36 -18.49
N SER A 56 -0.49 -11.30 -19.13
CA SER A 56 -1.92 -10.90 -19.11
C SER A 56 -2.89 -11.88 -19.77
N THR A 57 -2.40 -12.82 -20.57
CA THR A 57 -3.24 -13.76 -21.33
C THR A 57 -3.34 -15.16 -20.71
N VAL A 58 -2.46 -15.50 -19.76
CA VAL A 58 -2.33 -16.87 -19.24
C VAL A 58 -3.62 -17.37 -18.62
N VAL A 59 -4.21 -16.59 -17.69
CA VAL A 59 -5.46 -16.98 -17.03
C VAL A 59 -6.60 -17.12 -18.03
N SER A 60 -6.64 -16.24 -19.04
CA SER A 60 -7.63 -16.34 -20.11
C SER A 60 -7.45 -17.60 -20.93
N GLN A 61 -6.22 -18.04 -21.20
CA GLN A 61 -5.92 -19.27 -21.94
C GLN A 61 -6.34 -20.51 -21.14
N LEU A 62 -6.03 -20.56 -19.84
CA LEU A 62 -6.46 -21.63 -18.94
C LEU A 62 -8.00 -21.70 -18.82
N CYS A 63 -8.68 -20.56 -18.90
CA CYS A 63 -10.13 -20.52 -18.81
C CYS A 63 -10.84 -21.01 -20.09
N GLN A 64 -10.23 -20.94 -21.29
CA GLN A 64 -10.90 -21.34 -22.53
C GLN A 64 -11.39 -22.80 -22.53
N PRO A 65 -10.56 -23.83 -22.23
CA PRO A 65 -11.02 -25.22 -22.23
C PRO A 65 -12.08 -25.48 -21.14
N LEU A 66 -12.05 -24.72 -20.04
CA LEU A 66 -13.03 -24.86 -18.96
C LEU A 66 -14.43 -24.36 -19.34
N LYS A 67 -14.57 -23.54 -20.39
CA LYS A 67 -15.90 -23.08 -20.86
C LYS A 67 -16.76 -24.19 -21.43
N THR A 68 -16.12 -25.22 -21.98
CA THR A 68 -16.78 -26.39 -22.57
C THR A 68 -16.94 -27.54 -21.57
N ASP A 69 -16.30 -27.46 -20.41
CA ASP A 69 -16.46 -28.47 -19.35
C ASP A 69 -17.90 -28.41 -18.79
N PRO A 70 -18.64 -29.53 -18.75
CA PRO A 70 -20.00 -29.59 -18.21
C PRO A 70 -20.15 -29.00 -16.81
N ARG A 71 -19.10 -29.03 -15.99
CA ARG A 71 -19.09 -28.46 -14.63
C ARG A 71 -19.23 -26.94 -14.61
N PHE A 72 -18.78 -26.26 -15.66
CA PHE A 72 -18.73 -24.79 -15.73
C PHE A 72 -19.52 -24.22 -16.92
N ALA A 73 -19.96 -25.08 -17.85
CA ALA A 73 -20.72 -24.71 -19.04
C ALA A 73 -22.06 -24.06 -18.68
N GLY A 74 -22.59 -23.25 -19.61
CA GLY A 74 -23.91 -22.61 -19.47
C GLY A 74 -23.94 -21.32 -18.65
N GLN A 75 -22.84 -20.93 -17.97
CA GLN A 75 -22.77 -19.62 -17.33
C GLN A 75 -22.55 -18.48 -18.35
N PRO A 76 -22.99 -17.25 -18.06
CA PRO A 76 -22.80 -16.13 -18.96
C PRO A 76 -21.33 -15.77 -19.20
N SER A 77 -20.99 -15.32 -20.41
CA SER A 77 -19.63 -14.91 -20.82
C SER A 77 -18.94 -13.94 -19.84
N ARG A 78 -19.72 -13.10 -19.17
CA ARG A 78 -19.24 -12.11 -18.19
C ARG A 78 -18.73 -12.75 -16.90
N LEU A 79 -19.26 -13.89 -16.48
CA LEU A 79 -18.80 -14.59 -15.29
C LEU A 79 -17.40 -15.19 -15.52
N TYR A 80 -17.15 -15.77 -16.70
CA TYR A 80 -15.81 -16.22 -17.07
C TYR A 80 -14.79 -15.07 -17.05
N MET A 81 -15.15 -13.90 -17.56
CA MET A 81 -14.27 -12.72 -17.48
C MET A 81 -14.02 -12.29 -16.03
N SER A 82 -15.07 -12.25 -15.20
CA SER A 82 -14.94 -11.97 -13.78
C SER A 82 -14.00 -12.96 -13.08
N ALA A 83 -14.13 -14.26 -13.35
CA ALA A 83 -13.27 -15.29 -12.79
C ALA A 83 -11.79 -15.08 -13.19
N ILE A 84 -11.54 -14.79 -14.48
CA ILE A 84 -10.21 -14.45 -14.98
C ILE A 84 -9.62 -13.26 -14.23
N HIS A 85 -10.37 -12.17 -14.06
CA HIS A 85 -9.90 -10.98 -13.37
C HIS A 85 -9.59 -11.23 -11.88
N ILE A 86 -10.44 -12.01 -11.20
CA ILE A 86 -10.24 -12.34 -9.78
C ILE A 86 -8.94 -13.13 -9.60
N VAL A 87 -8.69 -14.15 -10.42
CA VAL A 87 -7.46 -14.94 -10.37
C VAL A 87 -6.24 -14.08 -10.70
N ASP A 88 -6.32 -13.23 -11.74
CA ASP A 88 -5.24 -12.32 -12.10
C ASP A 88 -4.90 -11.37 -10.94
N TYR A 89 -5.90 -10.78 -10.27
CA TYR A 89 -5.66 -9.90 -9.13
C TYR A 89 -5.08 -10.62 -7.92
N ILE A 90 -5.56 -11.83 -7.62
CA ILE A 90 -5.05 -12.65 -6.52
C ILE A 90 -3.55 -12.94 -6.75
N TYR A 91 -3.19 -13.44 -7.93
CA TYR A 91 -1.80 -13.76 -8.25
C TYR A 91 -0.92 -12.52 -8.40
N LYS A 92 -1.42 -11.43 -8.98
CA LYS A 92 -0.68 -10.16 -9.05
C LYS A 92 -0.31 -9.66 -7.65
N SER A 93 -1.25 -9.71 -6.71
CA SER A 93 -0.97 -9.35 -5.31
C SER A 93 0.02 -10.31 -4.65
N TRP A 94 -0.20 -11.62 -4.82
CA TRP A 94 0.66 -12.65 -4.22
C TRP A 94 2.09 -12.59 -4.76
N LEU A 95 2.28 -12.52 -6.08
CA LEU A 95 3.58 -12.42 -6.75
C LEU A 95 4.36 -11.16 -6.33
N ALA A 96 3.68 -10.03 -6.14
CA ALA A 96 4.31 -8.81 -5.65
C ALA A 96 4.84 -8.98 -4.22
N ILE A 97 4.10 -9.70 -3.36
CA ILE A 97 4.53 -10.04 -2.00
C ILE A 97 5.71 -11.02 -2.06
N GLN A 98 5.63 -12.07 -2.87
CA GLN A 98 6.72 -13.05 -3.04
C GLN A 98 8.01 -12.39 -3.51
N LYS A 99 7.95 -11.56 -4.55
CA LYS A 99 9.12 -10.82 -5.06
C LYS A 99 9.75 -9.95 -3.97
N ARG A 100 8.93 -9.27 -3.18
CA ARG A 100 9.42 -8.45 -2.06
C ARG A 100 10.08 -9.31 -0.99
N LEU A 101 9.51 -10.45 -0.64
CA LEU A 101 10.09 -11.38 0.33
C LEU A 101 11.40 -11.98 -0.18
N GLN A 102 11.48 -12.31 -1.48
CA GLN A 102 12.68 -12.83 -2.10
C GLN A 102 13.80 -11.79 -2.13
N GLN A 103 13.50 -10.55 -2.52
CA GLN A 103 14.46 -9.44 -2.41
C GLN A 103 14.94 -9.20 -0.96
N GLN A 104 14.06 -9.38 0.02
CA GLN A 104 14.44 -9.28 1.44
C GLN A 104 15.31 -10.46 1.89
N LEU A 105 15.05 -11.67 1.38
CA LEU A 105 15.88 -12.84 1.64
C LEU A 105 17.24 -12.62 1.00
N ASP A 106 17.32 -12.34 -0.30
CA ASP A 106 18.56 -12.16 -1.05
C ASP A 106 19.45 -11.10 -0.39
N GLY A 107 18.85 -9.97 0.02
CA GLY A 107 19.57 -8.92 0.74
C GLY A 107 20.12 -9.37 2.10
N LYS A 108 19.42 -10.25 2.82
CA LYS A 108 19.89 -10.79 4.11
C LYS A 108 20.87 -11.93 3.97
N THR A 109 20.71 -12.78 2.96
CA THR A 109 21.67 -13.85 2.66
C THR A 109 23.00 -13.26 2.24
N ARG A 110 22.99 -12.28 1.32
CA ARG A 110 24.21 -11.51 0.98
C ARG A 110 24.82 -10.84 2.19
N TRP A 111 24.00 -10.27 3.07
CA TRP A 111 24.48 -9.69 4.32
C TRP A 111 25.14 -10.73 5.23
N LEU A 112 24.55 -11.92 5.38
CA LEU A 112 25.11 -13.01 6.18
C LEU A 112 26.43 -13.52 5.60
N GLU A 113 26.51 -13.68 4.27
CA GLU A 113 27.74 -14.10 3.56
C GLU A 113 28.90 -13.12 3.78
N MET A 114 28.61 -11.83 3.94
CA MET A 114 29.62 -10.80 4.21
C MET A 114 29.91 -10.61 5.69
N LEU A 115 29.14 -11.22 6.60
CA LEU A 115 29.24 -10.96 8.04
C LEU A 115 30.20 -11.94 8.68
N ASN A 116 31.49 -11.70 8.50
CA ASN A 116 32.58 -12.47 9.10
C ASN A 116 33.09 -11.80 10.39
N SER A 117 33.48 -12.60 11.37
CA SER A 117 34.14 -12.15 12.59
C SER A 117 35.54 -11.63 12.28
N ASP A 118 36.11 -10.84 13.18
CA ASP A 118 37.48 -10.33 13.07
C ASP A 118 38.49 -11.48 12.96
N ALA A 119 38.26 -12.59 13.66
CA ALA A 119 39.07 -13.81 13.55
C ALA A 119 38.92 -14.49 12.17
N GLU A 120 37.70 -14.65 11.67
CA GLU A 120 37.43 -15.23 10.35
C GLU A 120 37.99 -14.35 9.22
N LEU A 121 37.97 -13.01 9.37
CA LEU A 121 38.54 -12.09 8.39
C LEU A 121 40.06 -12.20 8.31
N VAL A 122 40.73 -12.30 9.46
CA VAL A 122 42.18 -12.50 9.56
C VAL A 122 42.60 -13.86 8.97
N GLU A 123 41.83 -14.91 9.24
CA GLU A 123 42.07 -16.25 8.69
C GLU A 123 41.85 -16.30 7.18
N LEU A 124 40.79 -15.65 6.68
CA LEU A 124 40.49 -15.59 5.24
C LEU A 124 41.50 -14.76 4.44
N SER A 125 41.99 -13.64 4.99
CA SER A 125 42.95 -12.77 4.30
C SER A 125 44.41 -13.18 4.46
N GLY A 126 44.72 -14.05 5.43
CA GLY A 126 46.09 -14.41 5.81
C GLY A 126 46.91 -13.22 6.32
N ASP A 127 46.25 -12.16 6.80
CA ASP A 127 46.84 -10.87 7.16
C ASP A 127 46.43 -10.47 8.58
N THR A 128 47.23 -9.62 9.23
CA THR A 128 46.87 -9.06 10.54
C THR A 128 45.66 -8.11 10.42
N LEU A 129 44.89 -8.02 11.51
CA LEU A 129 43.71 -7.18 11.58
C LEU A 129 44.03 -5.68 11.32
N GLU A 130 45.24 -5.26 11.64
CA GLU A 130 45.76 -3.92 11.38
C GLU A 130 45.97 -3.67 9.87
N ALA A 131 46.46 -4.65 9.13
CA ALA A 131 46.59 -4.56 7.67
C ALA A 131 45.21 -4.46 6.99
N ILE A 132 44.20 -5.18 7.50
CA ILE A 132 42.80 -5.08 7.04
C ILE A 132 42.24 -3.67 7.33
N ARG A 133 42.55 -3.09 8.50
CA ARG A 133 42.13 -1.71 8.87
C ARG A 133 42.79 -0.65 7.98
N VAL A 134 44.08 -0.80 7.64
CA VAL A 134 44.79 0.11 6.72
C VAL A 134 44.15 0.05 5.33
N LYS A 135 43.88 -1.15 4.81
CA LYS A 135 43.21 -1.33 3.52
C LYS A 135 41.77 -0.78 3.54
N ALA A 136 41.06 -0.95 4.64
CA ALA A 136 39.74 -0.37 4.84
C ALA A 136 39.77 1.18 4.85
N ALA A 137 40.81 1.79 5.43
CA ALA A 137 41.01 3.24 5.40
C ALA A 137 41.27 3.73 3.96
N GLU A 138 42.08 3.02 3.17
CA GLU A 138 42.30 3.32 1.75
C GLU A 138 41.00 3.26 0.95
N ILE A 139 40.19 2.22 1.15
CA ILE A 139 38.91 2.04 0.44
C ILE A 139 37.89 3.11 0.84
N LEU A 140 37.83 3.50 2.12
CA LEU A 140 37.01 4.62 2.57
C LEU A 140 37.45 5.96 1.95
N ALA A 141 38.77 6.20 1.88
CA ALA A 141 39.31 7.42 1.29
C ALA A 141 38.99 7.53 -0.22
N ILE A 142 38.93 6.41 -0.93
CA ILE A 142 38.52 6.35 -2.34
C ILE A 142 37.00 6.48 -2.50
N ALA A 143 36.21 5.89 -1.59
CA ALA A 143 34.75 5.86 -1.66
C ALA A 143 34.07 7.16 -1.16
N MET A 144 34.78 7.99 -0.40
CA MET A 144 34.31 9.33 0.00
C MET A 144 34.75 10.37 -1.04
N PRO A 145 33.84 10.93 -1.88
CA PRO A 145 34.19 12.12 -2.65
C PRO A 145 34.44 13.28 -1.67
N ALA A 146 35.66 13.86 -1.73
CA ALA A 146 36.10 14.97 -0.91
C ALA A 146 35.04 16.08 -0.81
N SER A 147 34.26 16.07 0.27
CA SER A 147 33.43 17.19 0.74
C SER A 147 32.83 16.81 2.10
N GLU A 148 33.67 16.84 3.15
CA GLU A 148 33.26 17.07 4.55
C GLU A 148 34.53 17.20 5.44
N SER A 149 35.28 18.28 5.20
CA SER A 149 36.26 18.96 6.07
C SER A 149 36.65 20.22 5.28
N ASP A 150 36.61 21.47 5.72
CA ASP A 150 36.53 22.07 7.04
C ASP A 150 35.77 23.40 6.95
N SER A 151 35.18 23.80 8.07
CA SER A 151 34.75 25.17 8.32
C SER A 151 35.96 26.11 8.41
N ALA A 152 36.32 26.79 7.32
CA ALA A 152 36.98 28.11 7.33
C ALA A 152 36.94 28.75 5.93
N SER A 153 36.50 30.01 5.87
CA SER A 153 36.71 30.92 4.73
C SER A 153 37.74 31.99 5.18
N PRO A 154 38.39 32.83 4.33
CA PRO A 154 37.96 33.25 2.97
C PRO A 154 39.07 33.60 1.91
N LYS A 155 38.59 33.99 0.71
CA LYS A 155 39.17 34.83 -0.39
C LYS A 155 40.12 34.23 -1.45
N GLY A 156 39.69 34.29 -2.72
CA GLY A 156 40.49 34.91 -3.80
C GLY A 156 40.75 34.15 -5.12
N LYS A 157 40.07 34.59 -6.20
CA LYS A 157 40.48 34.67 -7.64
C LYS A 157 40.53 33.42 -8.57
N LYS A 158 39.59 33.46 -9.54
CA LYS A 158 39.61 33.15 -11.01
C LYS A 158 40.66 32.18 -11.58
N GLY A 159 40.17 31.16 -12.32
CA GLY A 159 40.94 30.50 -13.39
C GLY A 159 40.26 29.31 -14.09
N LYS A 160 39.74 29.56 -15.31
CA LYS A 160 39.54 28.70 -16.50
C LYS A 160 38.95 27.27 -16.45
N LYS A 161 37.96 27.09 -17.35
CA LYS A 161 37.27 25.86 -17.80
C LYS A 161 38.24 24.80 -18.34
N GLU A 162 37.97 23.54 -18.00
CA GLU A 162 38.12 22.40 -18.90
C GLU A 162 37.07 21.31 -18.62
N LYS A 163 36.66 20.62 -19.69
CA LYS A 163 35.43 19.84 -19.87
C LYS A 163 35.40 18.54 -19.03
N LYS A 164 34.25 18.17 -18.45
CA LYS A 164 33.94 16.79 -18.00
C LYS A 164 32.52 16.35 -18.38
N PRO A 165 32.32 15.05 -18.66
CA PRO A 165 31.15 14.52 -19.35
C PRO A 165 29.94 14.33 -18.43
N SER A 166 28.78 14.34 -19.07
CA SER A 166 27.45 14.09 -18.54
C SER A 166 27.30 12.72 -17.85
N SER A 167 26.81 12.69 -16.62
CA SER A 167 25.59 11.95 -16.26
C SER A 167 25.22 12.20 -14.79
N SER A 168 24.01 12.71 -14.59
CA SER A 168 23.36 12.88 -13.31
C SER A 168 23.03 11.52 -12.68
N SER A 169 23.71 11.15 -11.59
CA SER A 169 23.23 10.11 -10.68
C SER A 169 23.05 10.70 -9.27
N PRO A 170 21.95 10.39 -8.57
CA PRO A 170 21.76 10.84 -7.20
C PRO A 170 22.82 10.18 -6.32
N LYS A 171 23.51 10.97 -5.47
CA LYS A 171 24.57 10.51 -4.54
C LYS A 171 24.19 9.13 -3.93
N ARG A 172 24.85 8.06 -4.39
CA ARG A 172 24.67 6.71 -3.84
C ARG A 172 25.16 6.72 -2.39
N SER A 173 24.41 6.10 -1.47
CA SER A 173 24.84 5.96 -0.08
C SER A 173 26.14 5.14 -0.03
N LEU A 174 27.14 5.57 0.75
CA LEU A 174 28.46 4.94 0.83
C LEU A 174 28.39 3.42 1.10
N SER A 175 27.40 2.98 1.88
CA SER A 175 27.09 1.56 2.06
C SER A 175 26.78 0.84 0.74
N LYS A 176 25.97 1.39 -0.15
CA LYS A 176 25.66 0.76 -1.45
C LYS A 176 26.90 0.65 -2.33
N THR A 177 27.74 1.69 -2.33
CA THR A 177 29.00 1.68 -3.06
C THR A 177 29.94 0.59 -2.57
N LEU A 178 30.02 0.38 -1.24
CA LEU A 178 30.80 -0.71 -0.64
C LEU A 178 30.20 -2.09 -0.91
N PHE A 179 28.87 -2.23 -0.92
CA PHE A 179 28.20 -3.47 -1.31
C PHE A 179 28.48 -3.83 -2.78
N ASP A 180 28.43 -2.86 -3.69
CA ASP A 180 28.75 -3.06 -5.11
C ASP A 180 30.25 -3.42 -5.27
N ALA A 181 31.14 -2.71 -4.56
CA ALA A 181 32.58 -2.95 -4.60
C ALA A 181 32.98 -4.35 -4.09
N TYR A 182 32.29 -4.90 -3.07
CA TYR A 182 32.53 -6.26 -2.58
C TYR A 182 32.28 -7.33 -3.66
N GLN A 183 31.31 -7.08 -4.56
CA GLN A 183 30.97 -8.01 -5.64
C GLN A 183 31.95 -7.93 -6.81
N GLU A 184 32.47 -6.73 -7.09
CA GLU A 184 33.38 -6.48 -8.21
C GLU A 184 34.86 -6.79 -7.89
N THR A 185 35.27 -6.70 -6.61
CA THR A 185 36.65 -7.04 -6.23
C THR A 185 36.83 -8.54 -6.12
N GLU A 186 37.89 -9.08 -6.72
CA GLU A 186 38.32 -10.47 -6.57
C GLU A 186 39.42 -10.62 -5.49
N ASP A 187 40.08 -9.53 -5.14
CA ASP A 187 41.12 -9.50 -4.10
C ASP A 187 40.54 -9.76 -2.70
N ILE A 188 41.05 -10.82 -2.06
CA ILE A 188 40.59 -11.33 -0.76
C ILE A 188 40.85 -10.29 0.36
N LYS A 189 41.95 -9.54 0.28
CA LYS A 189 42.29 -8.50 1.26
C LYS A 189 41.33 -7.32 1.16
N SER A 190 41.05 -6.86 -0.07
CA SER A 190 40.08 -5.80 -0.32
C SER A 190 38.64 -6.22 0.05
N ARG A 191 38.24 -7.47 -0.23
CA ARG A 191 36.93 -8.02 0.21
C ARG A 191 36.80 -8.05 1.73
N SER A 192 37.85 -8.48 2.42
CA SER A 192 37.88 -8.56 3.89
C SER A 192 37.82 -7.18 4.53
N ALA A 193 38.51 -6.19 3.95
CA ALA A 193 38.45 -4.79 4.36
C ALA A 193 37.06 -4.17 4.14
N ILE A 194 36.40 -4.48 3.02
CA ILE A 194 35.02 -4.02 2.74
C ILE A 194 34.02 -4.66 3.72
N SER A 195 34.14 -5.96 3.99
CA SER A 195 33.34 -6.66 5.00
C SER A 195 33.50 -6.03 6.40
N TYR A 196 34.73 -5.73 6.81
CA TYR A 196 35.04 -5.04 8.07
C TYR A 196 34.34 -3.67 8.16
N LEU A 197 34.42 -2.86 7.10
CA LEU A 197 33.74 -1.56 7.03
C LEU A 197 32.22 -1.71 7.11
N LEU A 198 31.65 -2.63 6.35
CA LEU A 198 30.21 -2.86 6.33
C LEU A 198 29.71 -3.31 7.70
N LYS A 199 30.41 -4.24 8.37
CA LYS A 199 30.11 -4.71 9.73
C LYS A 199 30.05 -3.57 10.76
N ASN A 200 30.97 -2.62 10.66
CA ASN A 200 31.11 -1.51 11.60
C ASN A 200 30.35 -0.23 11.18
N GLY A 201 29.41 -0.35 10.24
CA GLY A 201 28.57 0.78 9.81
C GLY A 201 29.33 1.83 8.99
N CYS A 202 30.28 1.37 8.17
CA CYS A 202 31.18 2.16 7.34
C CYS A 202 32.12 3.07 8.14
N LYS A 203 32.56 2.61 9.32
CA LYS A 203 33.48 3.33 10.20
C LYS A 203 34.64 2.44 10.60
N LEU A 204 35.80 3.04 10.80
CA LEU A 204 36.94 2.41 11.44
C LEU A 204 36.72 2.48 12.96
N THR A 205 36.78 1.32 13.62
CA THR A 205 36.71 1.20 15.07
C THR A 205 38.02 0.66 15.59
N ASP A 206 38.58 1.32 16.61
CA ASP A 206 39.82 0.85 17.26
C ASP A 206 39.56 -0.19 18.35
N LYS A 207 38.29 -0.37 18.74
CA LYS A 207 37.87 -1.34 19.75
C LYS A 207 37.82 -2.76 19.17
N GLU A 208 38.30 -3.72 19.94
CA GLU A 208 38.20 -5.15 19.63
C GLU A 208 36.73 -5.61 19.56
N GLU A 209 36.46 -6.60 18.71
CA GLU A 209 35.13 -7.17 18.54
C GLU A 209 34.65 -7.94 19.76
N ASP A 210 33.45 -7.61 20.23
CA ASP A 210 32.73 -8.40 21.22
C ASP A 210 32.12 -9.64 20.52
N SER A 211 32.80 -10.78 20.68
CA SER A 211 32.48 -12.05 20.03
C SER A 211 31.06 -12.55 20.34
N GLU A 212 30.56 -12.35 21.57
CA GLU A 212 29.20 -12.72 21.94
C GLU A 212 28.16 -11.83 21.26
N LYS A 213 28.40 -10.51 21.21
CA LYS A 213 27.48 -9.59 20.52
C LYS A 213 27.46 -9.85 19.02
N PHE A 214 28.59 -10.22 18.43
CA PHE A 214 28.67 -10.62 17.03
C PHE A 214 27.90 -11.91 16.76
N ALA A 215 28.14 -12.98 17.54
CA ALA A 215 27.43 -14.25 17.43
C ALA A 215 25.92 -14.08 17.58
N LYS A 216 25.46 -13.25 18.54
CA LYS A 216 24.04 -12.91 18.72
C LYS A 216 23.47 -12.19 17.48
N ARG A 217 24.21 -11.26 16.87
CA ARG A 217 23.77 -10.55 15.64
C ARG A 217 23.71 -11.49 14.44
N ARG A 218 24.73 -12.33 14.22
CA ARG A 218 24.76 -13.33 13.15
C ARG A 218 23.60 -14.32 13.28
N ARG A 219 23.38 -14.86 14.48
CA ARG A 219 22.25 -15.75 14.78
C ARG A 219 20.89 -15.10 14.54
N GLN A 220 20.74 -13.82 14.85
CA GLN A 220 19.50 -13.07 14.55
C GLN A 220 19.24 -12.96 13.05
N VAL A 221 20.27 -12.74 12.23
CA VAL A 221 20.16 -12.70 10.77
C VAL A 221 19.79 -14.09 10.23
N GLU A 222 20.42 -15.16 10.72
CA GLU A 222 20.08 -16.54 10.37
C GLU A 222 18.61 -16.88 10.66
N ILE A 223 18.13 -16.58 11.88
CA ILE A 223 16.73 -16.81 12.25
C ILE A 223 15.79 -16.00 11.36
N GLN A 224 16.19 -14.79 10.96
CA GLN A 224 15.41 -13.97 10.04
C GLN A 224 15.40 -14.55 8.62
N ILE A 225 16.51 -15.12 8.15
CA ILE A 225 16.58 -15.85 6.87
C ILE A 225 15.67 -17.07 6.95
N GLN A 226 15.77 -17.90 8.00
CA GLN A 226 14.90 -19.06 8.23
C GLN A 226 13.40 -18.68 8.23
N ARG A 227 13.04 -17.59 8.91
CA ARG A 227 11.65 -17.11 8.89
C ARG A 227 11.21 -16.58 7.53
N LEU A 228 12.13 -16.02 6.74
CA LEU A 228 11.83 -15.54 5.40
C LEU A 228 11.74 -16.69 4.40
N THR A 229 12.59 -17.72 4.52
CA THR A 229 12.50 -18.95 3.72
C THR A 229 11.19 -19.66 4.01
N GLU A 230 10.83 -19.85 5.28
CA GLU A 230 9.52 -20.40 5.68
C GLU A 230 8.35 -19.60 5.10
N LYS A 231 8.47 -18.26 5.06
CA LYS A 231 7.46 -17.38 4.46
C LYS A 231 7.46 -17.39 2.94
N LEU A 232 8.56 -17.71 2.27
CA LEU A 232 8.60 -17.89 0.82
C LEU A 232 8.02 -19.24 0.42
N ILE A 233 8.22 -20.25 1.26
CA ILE A 233 7.51 -21.54 1.21
C ILE A 233 6.01 -21.36 1.54
N SER A 234 5.54 -20.12 1.81
CA SER A 234 4.13 -19.84 2.03
C SER A 234 3.26 -20.43 0.93
N ARG A 235 2.10 -20.93 1.37
CA ARG A 235 1.16 -21.63 0.51
C ARG A 235 0.69 -20.76 -0.66
N MET A 236 0.54 -21.40 -1.81
CA MET A 236 -0.11 -20.82 -2.98
C MET A 236 -1.50 -20.27 -2.63
N PRO A 237 -1.99 -19.27 -3.38
CA PRO A 237 -3.35 -18.78 -3.22
C PRO A 237 -4.35 -19.94 -3.24
N LYS A 238 -5.17 -20.05 -2.20
CA LYS A 238 -6.18 -21.10 -2.08
C LYS A 238 -7.54 -20.61 -2.55
N GLY A 239 -8.30 -21.54 -3.11
CA GLY A 239 -9.73 -21.36 -3.37
C GLY A 239 -10.57 -21.26 -2.11
N ARG A 240 -11.86 -20.98 -2.30
CA ARG A 240 -12.87 -20.95 -1.23
C ARG A 240 -13.59 -22.27 -1.13
N ASP A 241 -13.70 -22.81 0.07
CA ASP A 241 -14.52 -23.98 0.36
C ASP A 241 -15.84 -23.52 0.98
N LEU A 242 -16.91 -23.50 0.17
CA LEU A 242 -18.24 -23.05 0.60
C LEU A 242 -19.00 -24.12 1.37
N THR A 243 -18.71 -25.40 1.13
CA THR A 243 -19.42 -26.55 1.72
C THR A 243 -18.73 -27.10 2.97
N ASN A 244 -17.53 -26.59 3.29
CA ASN A 244 -16.66 -27.10 4.35
C ASN A 244 -16.25 -28.56 4.17
N ALA A 245 -16.35 -29.09 2.95
CA ALA A 245 -16.06 -30.50 2.67
C ALA A 245 -14.63 -30.85 3.08
N LYS A 246 -13.65 -30.00 2.75
CA LYS A 246 -12.24 -30.25 3.09
C LYS A 246 -12.00 -30.20 4.59
N TRP A 247 -12.72 -29.33 5.30
CA TRP A 247 -12.64 -29.25 6.76
C TRP A 247 -13.21 -30.51 7.40
N LEU A 248 -14.38 -30.99 6.93
CA LEU A 248 -15.02 -32.21 7.42
C LEU A 248 -14.18 -33.45 7.12
N GLU A 249 -13.65 -33.59 5.91
CA GLU A 249 -12.73 -34.66 5.55
C GLU A 249 -11.46 -34.64 6.42
N THR A 250 -10.88 -33.46 6.63
CA THR A 250 -9.69 -33.34 7.49
C THR A 250 -10.00 -33.66 8.95
N LEU A 251 -11.17 -33.27 9.45
CA LEU A 251 -11.62 -33.62 10.79
C LEU A 251 -11.75 -35.13 10.93
N LEU A 252 -12.44 -35.78 9.98
CA LEU A 252 -12.59 -37.23 9.96
C LEU A 252 -11.22 -37.91 9.97
N THR A 253 -10.33 -37.56 9.04
CA THR A 253 -8.97 -38.11 8.96
C THR A 253 -8.19 -37.88 10.25
N ALA A 254 -8.23 -36.67 10.83
CA ALA A 254 -7.51 -36.36 12.06
C ALA A 254 -8.07 -37.12 13.28
N THR A 255 -9.34 -37.52 13.26
CA THR A 255 -9.96 -38.33 14.31
C THR A 255 -9.76 -39.83 14.14
N THR A 256 -9.59 -40.32 12.90
CA THR A 256 -9.47 -41.75 12.59
C THR A 256 -8.04 -42.22 12.36
N THR A 257 -7.12 -41.31 12.05
CA THR A 257 -5.73 -41.65 11.69
C THR A 257 -4.72 -40.82 12.47
N VAL A 258 -3.55 -41.41 12.74
CA VAL A 258 -2.40 -40.70 13.33
C VAL A 258 -1.60 -40.09 12.19
N ALA A 259 -1.20 -38.82 12.35
CA ALA A 259 -0.35 -38.16 11.37
C ALA A 259 1.02 -38.87 11.27
N GLU A 260 1.47 -39.10 10.04
CA GLU A 260 2.76 -39.73 9.73
C GLU A 260 3.93 -38.84 10.15
N ASP A 261 3.78 -37.51 10.04
CA ASP A 261 4.80 -36.55 10.44
C ASP A 261 4.23 -35.25 11.05
N ASN A 262 5.13 -34.46 11.65
CA ASN A 262 4.79 -33.16 12.23
C ASN A 262 4.26 -32.16 11.17
N ALA A 263 4.65 -32.33 9.90
CA ALA A 263 4.21 -31.45 8.83
C ALA A 263 2.74 -31.71 8.46
N GLN A 264 2.31 -32.96 8.43
CA GLN A 264 0.95 -33.41 8.20
C GLN A 264 0.06 -33.05 9.38
N ALA A 265 0.51 -33.30 10.61
CA ALA A 265 -0.21 -32.85 11.81
C ALA A 265 -0.45 -31.33 11.77
N LYS A 266 0.58 -30.55 11.43
CA LYS A 266 0.46 -29.09 11.26
C LYS A 266 -0.47 -28.71 10.10
N ARG A 267 -0.46 -29.45 8.99
CA ARG A 267 -1.40 -29.24 7.87
C ARG A 267 -2.85 -29.44 8.30
N TRP A 268 -3.14 -30.52 9.04
CA TRP A 268 -4.47 -30.78 9.57
C TRP A 268 -4.90 -29.68 10.53
N GLN A 269 -4.02 -29.34 11.48
CA GLN A 269 -4.27 -28.26 12.45
C GLN A 269 -4.54 -26.92 11.74
N ASP A 270 -3.75 -26.57 10.72
CA ASP A 270 -3.97 -25.36 9.95
C ASP A 270 -5.35 -25.36 9.29
N ILE A 271 -5.77 -26.47 8.68
CA ILE A 271 -7.08 -26.56 8.03
C ILE A 271 -8.20 -26.43 9.06
N LEU A 272 -8.10 -27.13 10.19
CA LEU A 272 -9.11 -27.15 11.24
C LEU A 272 -9.25 -25.80 11.97
N LEU A 273 -8.14 -25.08 12.14
CA LEU A 273 -8.13 -23.74 12.74
C LEU A 273 -8.49 -22.62 11.75
N THR A 274 -8.45 -22.89 10.44
CA THR A 274 -8.81 -21.89 9.43
C THR A 274 -10.32 -21.73 9.39
N ARG A 275 -10.79 -20.49 9.61
CA ARG A 275 -12.19 -20.15 9.32
C ARG A 275 -12.44 -20.28 7.82
N SER A 276 -13.31 -21.20 7.44
CA SER A 276 -13.77 -21.33 6.06
C SER A 276 -14.59 -20.11 5.65
N SER A 277 -14.52 -19.77 4.36
CA SER A 277 -15.35 -18.73 3.80
C SER A 277 -16.69 -19.33 3.35
N SER A 278 -17.77 -19.00 4.02
CA SER A 278 -19.14 -19.39 3.65
C SER A 278 -19.66 -18.67 2.40
N LEU A 279 -18.95 -17.65 1.92
CA LEU A 279 -19.42 -16.73 0.88
C LEU A 279 -18.68 -16.93 -0.44
N PRO A 280 -19.39 -16.89 -1.59
CA PRO A 280 -18.77 -17.01 -2.91
C PRO A 280 -17.83 -15.85 -3.23
N PHE A 281 -16.93 -16.05 -4.20
CA PHE A 281 -16.12 -14.96 -4.73
C PHE A 281 -17.00 -13.84 -5.30
N PRO A 282 -16.56 -12.57 -5.23
CA PRO A 282 -17.32 -11.45 -5.77
C PRO A 282 -17.42 -11.53 -7.30
N LEU A 283 -18.42 -10.89 -7.93
CA LEU A 283 -18.40 -10.63 -9.37
C LEU A 283 -17.79 -9.26 -9.64
N VAL A 284 -16.82 -9.21 -10.56
CA VAL A 284 -16.06 -8.01 -10.91
C VAL A 284 -16.52 -7.48 -12.27
N PHE A 285 -16.97 -6.24 -12.28
CA PHE A 285 -17.34 -5.49 -13.48
C PHE A 285 -16.34 -4.36 -13.70
N GLU A 286 -15.41 -4.56 -14.61
CA GLU A 286 -14.26 -3.65 -14.85
C GLU A 286 -14.64 -2.33 -15.50
N THR A 287 -15.76 -2.27 -16.21
CA THR A 287 -16.16 -1.08 -16.95
C THR A 287 -17.44 -0.48 -16.39
N ASN A 288 -17.56 0.83 -16.51
CA ASN A 288 -18.76 1.57 -16.12
C ASN A 288 -19.96 1.32 -17.04
N GLU A 289 -19.73 0.78 -18.23
CA GLU A 289 -20.77 0.38 -19.16
C GLU A 289 -21.35 -1.00 -18.85
N ASP A 290 -20.70 -1.79 -17.98
CA ASP A 290 -21.20 -3.10 -17.57
C ASP A 290 -22.43 -3.03 -16.65
N MET A 291 -22.72 -1.86 -16.10
CA MET A 291 -23.90 -1.61 -15.26
C MET A 291 -24.83 -0.65 -15.98
N VAL A 292 -26.12 -0.97 -16.03
CA VAL A 292 -27.17 -0.13 -16.59
C VAL A 292 -28.06 0.37 -15.47
N TRP A 293 -28.23 1.68 -15.37
CA TRP A 293 -29.02 2.32 -14.33
C TRP A 293 -30.40 2.72 -14.87
N SER A 294 -31.44 2.54 -14.06
CA SER A 294 -32.82 2.90 -14.39
C SER A 294 -33.58 3.35 -13.13
N LYS A 295 -34.81 3.85 -13.31
CA LYS A 295 -35.76 4.09 -12.21
C LYS A 295 -36.96 3.17 -12.39
N ASN A 296 -37.44 2.58 -11.30
CA ASN A 296 -38.69 1.82 -11.31
C ASN A 296 -39.91 2.77 -11.27
N GLN A 297 -41.13 2.21 -11.36
CA GLN A 297 -42.39 2.97 -11.30
C GLN A 297 -42.55 3.77 -10.00
N LYS A 298 -41.91 3.35 -8.91
CA LYS A 298 -41.89 4.04 -7.61
C LYS A 298 -40.78 5.12 -7.52
N GLY A 299 -40.07 5.39 -8.61
CA GLY A 299 -38.97 6.36 -8.68
C GLY A 299 -37.67 5.91 -8.01
N ARG A 300 -37.57 4.65 -7.55
CA ARG A 300 -36.36 4.10 -6.92
C ARG A 300 -35.32 3.75 -7.98
N LEU A 301 -34.05 3.94 -7.63
CA LEU A 301 -32.94 3.57 -8.49
C LEU A 301 -32.81 2.05 -8.57
N CYS A 302 -32.67 1.56 -9.80
CA CYS A 302 -32.41 0.16 -10.10
C CYS A 302 -31.14 0.03 -10.92
N VAL A 303 -30.46 -1.11 -10.75
CA VAL A 303 -29.29 -1.48 -11.53
C VAL A 303 -29.52 -2.84 -12.18
N HIS A 304 -29.13 -2.93 -13.44
CA HIS A 304 -29.03 -4.15 -14.23
C HIS A 304 -27.56 -4.36 -14.59
N PHE A 305 -27.10 -5.60 -14.57
CA PHE A 305 -25.72 -5.94 -14.89
C PHE A 305 -25.68 -6.66 -16.23
N ASN A 306 -24.89 -6.13 -17.17
CA ASN A 306 -24.74 -6.75 -18.47
C ASN A 306 -24.23 -8.19 -18.30
N GLY A 307 -24.91 -9.13 -18.95
CA GLY A 307 -24.57 -10.55 -18.89
C GLY A 307 -25.18 -11.31 -17.70
N LEU A 308 -25.96 -10.70 -16.82
CA LEU A 308 -26.68 -11.41 -15.74
C LEU A 308 -28.17 -11.67 -16.06
N SER A 309 -28.53 -11.92 -17.33
CA SER A 309 -29.93 -11.99 -17.80
C SER A 309 -30.75 -10.75 -17.39
N ASP A 310 -32.08 -10.75 -17.50
CA ASP A 310 -32.93 -9.59 -17.17
C ASP A 310 -33.10 -9.35 -15.65
N LEU A 311 -32.09 -9.71 -14.85
CA LEU A 311 -32.08 -9.47 -13.41
C LEU A 311 -31.95 -7.97 -13.13
N ILE A 312 -32.91 -7.45 -12.38
CA ILE A 312 -32.97 -6.06 -11.94
C ILE A 312 -32.90 -6.02 -10.42
N PHE A 313 -32.05 -5.13 -9.88
CA PHE A 313 -31.85 -4.95 -8.46
C PHE A 313 -32.17 -3.52 -8.04
N GLU A 314 -33.02 -3.36 -7.02
CA GLU A 314 -33.26 -2.07 -6.37
C GLU A 314 -32.06 -1.69 -5.50
N VAL A 315 -31.65 -0.43 -5.61
CA VAL A 315 -30.48 0.12 -4.92
C VAL A 315 -30.92 0.75 -3.60
N TYR A 316 -30.52 0.13 -2.49
CA TYR A 316 -30.75 0.61 -1.14
C TYR A 316 -29.46 1.17 -0.56
N CYS A 317 -29.39 2.49 -0.47
CA CYS A 317 -28.25 3.20 0.09
C CYS A 317 -28.71 4.31 1.05
N GLY A 318 -27.82 4.74 1.94
CA GLY A 318 -28.10 5.90 2.79
C GLY A 318 -28.06 7.20 2.01
N ASN A 319 -28.76 8.24 2.50
CA ASN A 319 -28.84 9.56 1.87
C ASN A 319 -27.46 10.17 1.52
N ARG A 320 -26.43 9.84 2.31
CA ARG A 320 -25.05 10.31 2.08
C ARG A 320 -24.41 9.77 0.80
N GLN A 321 -24.88 8.66 0.25
CA GLN A 321 -24.33 8.04 -0.96
C GLN A 321 -25.29 8.12 -2.16
N LEU A 322 -26.57 8.45 -1.92
CA LEU A 322 -27.61 8.50 -2.95
C LEU A 322 -27.24 9.39 -4.15
N HIS A 323 -26.64 10.56 -3.90
CA HIS A 323 -26.23 11.49 -4.95
C HIS A 323 -25.26 10.88 -5.97
N TRP A 324 -24.39 9.96 -5.54
CA TRP A 324 -23.48 9.26 -6.45
C TRP A 324 -24.25 8.34 -7.41
N PHE A 325 -25.18 7.55 -6.88
CA PHE A 325 -25.97 6.62 -7.69
C PHE A 325 -26.92 7.37 -8.65
N GLN A 326 -27.49 8.50 -8.22
CA GLN A 326 -28.25 9.38 -9.10
C GLN A 326 -27.39 9.89 -10.25
N ARG A 327 -26.14 10.28 -9.96
CA ARG A 327 -25.21 10.75 -10.99
C ARG A 327 -24.84 9.69 -12.02
N PHE A 328 -24.77 8.40 -11.63
CA PHE A 328 -24.52 7.33 -12.59
C PHE A 328 -25.66 7.21 -13.62
N LEU A 329 -26.90 7.37 -13.16
CA LEU A 329 -28.07 7.42 -14.05
C LEU A 329 -28.03 8.64 -14.96
N GLU A 330 -27.74 9.83 -14.42
CA GLU A 330 -27.63 11.07 -15.20
C GLU A 330 -26.57 10.95 -16.30
N ASP A 331 -25.35 10.50 -15.96
CA ASP A 331 -24.26 10.33 -16.91
C ASP A 331 -24.67 9.39 -18.07
N GLN A 332 -25.38 8.29 -17.77
CA GLN A 332 -25.89 7.39 -18.81
C GLN A 332 -27.02 8.00 -19.65
N GLN A 333 -27.94 8.74 -19.03
CA GLN A 333 -29.02 9.41 -19.74
C GLN A 333 -28.50 10.48 -20.69
N THR A 334 -27.53 11.30 -20.26
CA THR A 334 -26.89 12.31 -21.11
C THR A 334 -26.25 11.67 -22.33
N LYS A 335 -25.49 10.58 -22.16
CA LYS A 335 -24.88 9.84 -23.27
C LYS A 335 -25.94 9.25 -24.22
N ARG A 336 -27.04 8.69 -23.68
CA ARG A 336 -28.14 8.12 -24.49
C ARG A 336 -28.87 9.19 -25.30
N LYS A 337 -29.21 10.31 -24.67
CA LYS A 337 -29.89 11.46 -25.31
C LYS A 337 -29.03 12.07 -26.42
N SER A 338 -27.71 12.12 -26.23
CA SER A 338 -26.77 12.65 -27.22
C SER A 338 -26.38 11.65 -28.33
N LYS A 339 -27.11 10.53 -28.50
CA LYS A 339 -26.76 9.47 -29.46
C LYS A 339 -25.30 8.98 -29.35
N ASN A 340 -24.79 8.81 -28.12
CA ASN A 340 -23.42 8.38 -27.81
C ASN A 340 -22.29 9.34 -28.25
N GLN A 341 -22.61 10.61 -28.45
CA GLN A 341 -21.60 11.66 -28.68
C GLN A 341 -20.69 11.91 -27.45
N HIS A 342 -21.14 11.62 -26.23
CA HIS A 342 -20.28 11.72 -25.04
C HIS A 342 -19.44 10.45 -24.81
N SER A 343 -18.21 10.63 -24.35
CA SER A 343 -17.34 9.52 -23.95
C SER A 343 -17.67 9.00 -22.55
N SER A 344 -17.87 7.69 -22.41
CA SER A 344 -17.98 7.01 -21.10
C SER A 344 -16.69 7.10 -20.28
N GLY A 345 -15.57 7.50 -20.90
CA GLY A 345 -14.35 7.85 -20.18
C GLY A 345 -14.52 8.97 -19.15
N LEU A 346 -15.55 9.81 -19.29
CA LEU A 346 -15.85 10.92 -18.37
C LEU A 346 -17.03 10.62 -17.42
N PHE A 347 -17.48 9.36 -17.34
CA PHE A 347 -18.43 8.94 -16.30
C PHE A 347 -17.77 8.88 -14.94
N THR A 348 -18.51 9.30 -13.92
CA THR A 348 -18.09 9.25 -12.50
C THR A 348 -17.81 7.83 -12.02
N LEU A 349 -18.66 6.87 -12.39
CA LEU A 349 -18.48 5.44 -12.16
C LEU A 349 -17.28 4.91 -12.96
N ARG A 350 -16.43 4.11 -12.32
CA ARG A 350 -15.30 3.42 -12.97
C ARG A 350 -15.55 1.93 -13.12
N ASN A 351 -15.82 1.25 -12.02
CA ASN A 351 -16.05 -0.19 -11.96
C ASN A 351 -16.98 -0.54 -10.78
N GLY A 352 -17.44 -1.78 -10.74
CA GLY A 352 -18.34 -2.27 -9.70
C GLY A 352 -18.06 -3.72 -9.31
N HIS A 353 -18.13 -4.03 -8.01
CA HIS A 353 -18.01 -5.38 -7.49
C HIS A 353 -19.29 -5.78 -6.77
N LEU A 354 -19.83 -6.94 -7.14
CA LEU A 354 -21.01 -7.52 -6.52
C LEU A 354 -20.57 -8.57 -5.49
N VAL A 355 -20.96 -8.40 -4.24
CA VAL A 355 -20.42 -9.17 -3.10
C VAL A 355 -21.56 -9.59 -2.18
N TRP A 356 -21.57 -10.86 -1.76
CA TRP A 356 -22.39 -11.31 -0.64
C TRP A 356 -21.68 -11.00 0.67
N LEU A 357 -22.41 -10.46 1.63
CA LEU A 357 -21.92 -10.21 2.99
C LEU A 357 -22.65 -11.10 3.99
N GLU A 358 -21.90 -11.53 5.00
CA GLU A 358 -22.39 -12.47 6.01
C GLU A 358 -23.53 -11.85 6.81
N GLY A 359 -24.61 -12.61 6.99
CA GLY A 359 -25.74 -12.21 7.81
C GLY A 359 -25.83 -13.12 9.02
N GLU A 360 -26.57 -12.69 10.04
CA GLU A 360 -26.80 -13.47 11.24
C GLU A 360 -28.16 -14.18 11.15
N GLY A 361 -28.21 -15.48 11.43
CA GLY A 361 -29.47 -16.22 11.49
C GLY A 361 -29.36 -17.67 11.00
N LYS A 362 -30.53 -18.29 10.79
CA LYS A 362 -30.68 -19.60 10.16
C LYS A 362 -31.60 -19.45 8.95
N GLY A 363 -31.32 -20.14 7.85
CA GLY A 363 -32.13 -20.13 6.64
C GLY A 363 -31.31 -20.32 5.37
N GLU A 364 -31.97 -20.20 4.23
CA GLU A 364 -31.31 -20.32 2.92
C GLU A 364 -30.23 -19.24 2.70
N PRO A 365 -29.08 -19.58 2.10
CA PRO A 365 -27.94 -18.66 1.99
C PRO A 365 -28.28 -17.31 1.31
N TRP A 366 -29.12 -17.31 0.27
CA TRP A 366 -29.51 -16.09 -0.45
C TRP A 366 -30.48 -15.18 0.31
N ASN A 367 -31.09 -15.68 1.38
CA ASN A 367 -31.96 -14.92 2.29
C ASN A 367 -31.22 -14.46 3.54
N LEU A 368 -30.31 -15.29 4.04
CA LEU A 368 -29.49 -15.00 5.20
C LEU A 368 -28.43 -13.95 4.89
N HIS A 369 -27.70 -14.12 3.78
CA HIS A 369 -26.66 -13.19 3.36
C HIS A 369 -27.24 -11.99 2.61
N HIS A 370 -26.57 -10.84 2.68
CA HIS A 370 -27.02 -9.64 1.99
C HIS A 370 -26.13 -9.29 0.80
N LEU A 371 -26.77 -9.03 -0.34
CA LEU A 371 -26.10 -8.63 -1.56
C LEU A 371 -25.71 -7.15 -1.49
N THR A 372 -24.43 -6.87 -1.75
CA THR A 372 -23.87 -5.52 -1.67
C THR A 372 -23.08 -5.21 -2.93
N LEU A 373 -23.35 -4.04 -3.51
CA LEU A 373 -22.61 -3.49 -4.64
C LEU A 373 -21.60 -2.47 -4.13
N TYR A 374 -20.32 -2.72 -4.41
CA TYR A 374 -19.24 -1.75 -4.23
C TYR A 374 -18.95 -1.08 -5.56
N CYS A 375 -18.93 0.25 -5.60
CA CYS A 375 -18.58 1.01 -6.81
C CYS A 375 -17.35 1.86 -6.56
N CYS A 376 -16.39 1.83 -7.49
CA CYS A 376 -15.29 2.78 -7.52
C CYS A 376 -15.70 4.03 -8.32
N VAL A 377 -15.47 5.20 -7.73
CA VAL A 377 -15.87 6.49 -8.28
C VAL A 377 -14.67 7.42 -8.33
N ASP A 378 -14.46 8.10 -9.45
CA ASP A 378 -13.44 9.16 -9.55
C ASP A 378 -14.05 10.50 -9.13
N ASN A 379 -13.69 10.98 -7.93
CA ASN A 379 -14.25 12.19 -7.35
C ASN A 379 -13.95 13.45 -8.18
N ARG A 380 -12.91 13.45 -9.03
CA ARG A 380 -12.60 14.57 -9.94
C ARG A 380 -13.70 14.80 -10.96
N LEU A 381 -14.39 13.75 -11.38
CA LEU A 381 -15.49 13.83 -12.36
C LEU A 381 -16.81 14.31 -11.75
N TRP A 382 -16.82 14.70 -10.47
CA TRP A 382 -17.99 15.29 -9.85
C TRP A 382 -18.19 16.75 -10.28
N THR A 383 -17.10 17.48 -10.46
CA THR A 383 -17.08 18.93 -10.72
C THR A 383 -16.72 19.21 -12.18
N GLU A 384 -17.12 20.37 -12.70
CA GLU A 384 -16.78 20.79 -14.07
C GLU A 384 -15.26 20.91 -14.26
N GLU A 385 -14.58 21.62 -13.35
CA GLU A 385 -13.15 21.90 -13.40
C GLU A 385 -12.32 20.63 -13.22
N GLY A 386 -12.74 19.73 -12.34
CA GLY A 386 -12.13 18.42 -12.18
C GLY A 386 -12.33 17.52 -13.41
N THR A 387 -13.49 17.63 -14.08
CA THR A 387 -13.76 16.92 -15.34
C THR A 387 -12.87 17.41 -16.46
N GLU A 388 -12.62 18.71 -16.51
CA GLU A 388 -11.73 19.36 -17.46
C GLU A 388 -10.27 18.88 -17.33
N ILE A 389 -9.76 18.74 -16.10
CA ILE A 389 -8.43 18.13 -15.86
C ILE A 389 -8.39 16.69 -16.43
N VAL A 390 -9.38 15.86 -16.09
CA VAL A 390 -9.41 14.46 -16.54
C VAL A 390 -9.58 14.38 -18.06
N ARG A 391 -10.30 15.33 -18.67
CA ARG A 391 -10.46 15.46 -20.12
C ARG A 391 -9.12 15.71 -20.79
N GLN A 392 -8.35 16.68 -20.29
CA GLN A 392 -7.03 17.01 -20.80
C GLN A 392 -6.04 15.85 -20.63
N GLU A 393 -5.97 15.23 -19.44
CA GLU A 393 -5.12 14.05 -19.18
C GLU A 393 -5.39 12.93 -20.21
N LYS A 394 -6.67 12.62 -20.45
CA LYS A 394 -7.06 11.58 -21.42
C LYS A 394 -6.82 11.98 -22.86
N ALA A 395 -7.06 13.24 -23.22
CA ALA A 395 -6.79 13.74 -24.55
C ALA A 395 -5.29 13.67 -24.88
N ASP A 396 -4.43 14.02 -23.92
CA ASP A 396 -2.99 13.94 -24.05
C ASP A 396 -2.51 12.49 -24.18
N GLU A 397 -3.03 11.57 -23.36
CA GLU A 397 -2.71 10.14 -23.45
C GLU A 397 -3.10 9.56 -24.82
N ILE A 398 -4.29 9.89 -25.33
CA ILE A 398 -4.76 9.44 -26.63
C ILE A 398 -3.91 10.06 -27.75
N THR A 399 -3.57 11.33 -27.66
CA THR A 399 -2.74 12.03 -28.66
C THR A 399 -1.31 11.46 -28.68
N LYS A 400 -0.71 11.20 -27.52
CA LYS A 400 0.58 10.50 -27.39
C LYS A 400 0.51 9.09 -27.99
N PHE A 401 -0.58 8.36 -27.77
CA PHE A 401 -0.77 7.04 -28.38
C PHE A 401 -0.85 7.12 -29.90
N ILE A 402 -1.67 8.03 -30.44
CA ILE A 402 -1.85 8.21 -31.89
C ILE A 402 -0.54 8.64 -32.54
N THR A 403 0.18 9.60 -31.96
CA THR A 403 1.47 10.07 -32.50
C THR A 403 2.53 8.97 -32.47
N ASN A 404 2.63 8.19 -31.40
CA ASN A 404 3.55 7.06 -31.32
C ASN A 404 3.23 5.94 -32.31
N MET A 405 1.95 5.68 -32.57
CA MET A 405 1.54 4.69 -33.56
C MET A 405 1.80 5.19 -34.99
N LYS A 406 1.51 6.46 -35.29
CA LYS A 406 1.79 7.07 -36.61
C LYS A 406 3.29 7.16 -36.95
N LYS A 407 4.18 7.11 -35.95
CA LYS A 407 5.64 7.06 -36.16
C LYS A 407 6.13 5.70 -36.67
N LYS A 408 5.30 4.65 -36.59
CA LYS A 408 5.63 3.33 -37.16
C LYS A 408 5.33 3.35 -38.66
N SER A 409 6.31 2.98 -39.48
CA SER A 409 6.22 2.98 -40.95
C SER A 409 5.17 2.00 -41.49
N ASP A 410 5.00 0.85 -40.82
CA ASP A 410 4.14 -0.24 -41.30
C ASP A 410 3.04 -0.54 -40.29
N LEU A 411 1.86 0.04 -40.52
CA LEU A 411 0.67 -0.14 -39.69
C LEU A 411 -0.27 -1.19 -40.30
N SER A 412 -0.47 -2.31 -39.61
CA SER A 412 -1.48 -3.31 -39.98
C SER A 412 -2.90 -2.74 -39.92
N ASP A 413 -3.86 -3.33 -40.66
CA ASP A 413 -5.27 -2.89 -40.68
C ASP A 413 -5.91 -2.85 -39.28
N THR A 414 -5.55 -3.80 -38.41
CA THR A 414 -6.02 -3.81 -37.01
C THR A 414 -5.52 -2.61 -36.21
N GLN A 415 -4.30 -2.16 -36.48
CA GLN A 415 -3.70 -0.98 -35.86
C GLN A 415 -4.30 0.31 -36.42
N GLN A 416 -4.60 0.35 -37.72
CA GLN A 416 -5.30 1.49 -38.34
C GLN A 416 -6.72 1.64 -37.78
N ALA A 417 -7.48 0.53 -37.67
CA ALA A 417 -8.79 0.52 -37.03
C ALA A 417 -8.73 0.97 -35.57
N LEU A 418 -7.69 0.58 -34.83
CA LEU A 418 -7.46 1.05 -33.46
C LEU A 418 -7.21 2.56 -33.40
N ILE A 419 -6.41 3.11 -34.33
CA ILE A 419 -6.17 4.56 -34.43
C ILE A 419 -7.48 5.31 -34.70
N GLN A 420 -8.30 4.84 -35.64
CA GLN A 420 -9.62 5.43 -35.94
C GLN A 420 -10.55 5.39 -34.73
N ARG A 421 -10.57 4.28 -33.98
CA ARG A 421 -11.33 4.18 -32.71
C ARG A 421 -10.83 5.18 -31.66
N LYS A 422 -9.51 5.40 -31.56
CA LYS A 422 -8.94 6.38 -30.64
C LYS A 422 -9.21 7.82 -31.06
N GLN A 423 -9.19 8.12 -32.36
CA GLN A 423 -9.59 9.42 -32.90
C GLN A 423 -11.06 9.73 -32.63
N SER A 424 -11.97 8.77 -32.86
CA SER A 424 -13.39 8.94 -32.50
C SER A 424 -13.62 9.04 -31.00
N THR A 425 -12.76 8.43 -30.17
CA THR A 425 -12.80 8.63 -28.72
C THR A 425 -12.37 10.05 -28.35
N LEU A 426 -11.34 10.60 -29.02
CA LEU A 426 -10.86 11.96 -28.80
C LEU A 426 -11.94 13.00 -29.12
N THR A 427 -12.67 12.84 -30.23
CA THR A 427 -13.78 13.74 -30.57
C THR A 427 -14.91 13.67 -29.55
N ARG A 428 -15.25 12.48 -29.05
CA ARG A 428 -16.29 12.29 -28.01
C ARG A 428 -15.91 12.83 -26.64
N ILE A 429 -14.62 12.87 -26.31
CA ILE A 429 -14.12 13.40 -25.02
C ILE A 429 -14.28 14.93 -24.96
N ASN A 430 -14.36 15.62 -26.09
CA ASN A 430 -14.60 17.06 -26.12
C ASN A 430 -16.03 17.46 -25.75
N ASN A 431 -16.98 16.52 -25.78
CA ASN A 431 -18.35 16.77 -25.33
C ASN A 431 -18.42 16.62 -23.80
N SER A 432 -18.51 17.75 -23.08
CA SER A 432 -18.55 17.79 -21.62
C SER A 432 -19.87 17.26 -21.06
N PHE A 433 -19.84 16.76 -19.83
CA PHE A 433 -21.05 16.47 -19.06
C PHE A 433 -21.42 17.71 -18.25
N GLU A 434 -22.71 17.99 -18.10
CA GLU A 434 -23.18 19.04 -17.17
C GLU A 434 -22.81 18.65 -15.74
N ARG A 435 -21.95 19.44 -15.10
CA ARG A 435 -21.45 19.23 -13.74
C ARG A 435 -21.62 20.53 -12.95
N PRO A 436 -21.78 20.45 -11.62
CA PRO A 436 -21.66 21.63 -10.78
C PRO A 436 -20.24 22.21 -10.89
N SER A 437 -20.15 23.52 -11.08
CA SER A 437 -18.87 24.24 -10.94
C SER A 437 -18.47 24.26 -9.47
N GLN A 438 -17.22 23.89 -9.22
CA GLN A 438 -16.57 24.06 -7.94
C GLN A 438 -15.10 24.42 -8.20
N PRO A 439 -14.69 25.66 -7.88
CA PRO A 439 -13.34 26.11 -8.20
C PRO A 439 -12.30 25.22 -7.55
N LEU A 440 -11.29 24.83 -8.33
CA LEU A 440 -10.17 24.06 -7.85
C LEU A 440 -9.46 24.84 -6.75
N TYR A 441 -9.02 24.10 -5.73
CA TYR A 441 -8.26 24.70 -4.66
C TYR A 441 -6.93 25.27 -5.20
N GLN A 442 -6.75 26.58 -5.06
CA GLN A 442 -5.51 27.28 -5.39
C GLN A 442 -4.88 27.79 -4.10
N GLY A 443 -3.87 27.06 -3.63
CA GLY A 443 -3.06 27.46 -2.48
C GLY A 443 -1.87 28.34 -2.88
N GLN A 444 -1.41 29.16 -1.96
CA GLN A 444 -0.18 29.92 -2.05
C GLN A 444 1.03 28.99 -1.90
N SER A 445 1.88 28.94 -2.91
CA SER A 445 3.01 27.99 -2.98
C SER A 445 4.03 28.16 -1.84
N HIS A 446 4.11 29.35 -1.24
CA HIS A 446 5.00 29.68 -0.13
C HIS A 446 4.42 29.39 1.25
N ILE A 447 3.12 29.08 1.36
CA ILE A 447 2.50 28.66 2.62
C ILE A 447 2.44 27.13 2.65
N LEU A 448 3.03 26.54 3.68
CA LEU A 448 3.08 25.09 3.86
C LEU A 448 2.54 24.70 5.24
N VAL A 449 1.87 23.56 5.31
CA VAL A 449 1.43 22.96 6.57
C VAL A 449 2.33 21.78 6.90
N GLY A 450 3.23 21.93 7.86
CA GLY A 450 4.04 20.84 8.38
C GLY A 450 3.30 20.05 9.44
N VAL A 451 3.29 18.72 9.31
CA VAL A 451 2.72 17.82 10.32
C VAL A 451 3.85 17.01 10.95
N SER A 452 4.13 17.26 12.23
CA SER A 452 5.02 16.39 13.00
C SER A 452 4.21 15.28 13.66
N LEU A 453 4.77 14.07 13.67
CA LEU A 453 4.19 12.91 14.34
C LEU A 453 5.10 12.53 15.51
N GLY A 454 4.49 12.25 16.66
CA GLY A 454 5.23 11.98 17.90
C GLY A 454 4.48 11.05 18.84
N LEU A 455 5.22 10.47 19.79
CA LEU A 455 4.75 9.41 20.69
C LEU A 455 3.63 9.83 21.64
N GLU A 456 3.83 10.94 22.33
CA GLU A 456 2.85 11.46 23.30
C GLU A 456 1.70 12.19 22.60
N LYS A 457 2.04 12.89 21.51
CA LYS A 457 1.15 13.69 20.68
C LYS A 457 1.16 13.11 19.26
N PRO A 458 0.17 12.29 18.86
CA PRO A 458 0.14 11.61 17.56
C PRO A 458 0.31 12.53 16.33
N ALA A 459 -0.06 13.81 16.42
CA ALA A 459 0.15 14.82 15.40
C ALA A 459 0.32 16.21 16.05
N THR A 460 1.22 17.05 15.53
CA THR A 460 1.26 18.48 15.81
C THR A 460 1.46 19.22 14.50
N VAL A 461 0.79 20.35 14.33
CA VAL A 461 0.71 21.04 13.04
C VAL A 461 1.29 22.43 13.16
N ALA A 462 2.10 22.82 12.18
CA ALA A 462 2.60 24.18 12.00
C ALA A 462 2.26 24.69 10.61
N VAL A 463 1.69 25.88 10.51
CA VAL A 463 1.50 26.60 9.25
C VAL A 463 2.63 27.61 9.12
N VAL A 464 3.39 27.52 8.04
CA VAL A 464 4.60 28.31 7.84
C VAL A 464 4.50 29.06 6.53
N ASP A 465 4.77 30.36 6.57
CA ASP A 465 5.16 31.14 5.41
C ASP A 465 6.67 30.97 5.21
N ALA A 466 7.05 30.27 4.15
CA ALA A 466 8.42 29.93 3.86
C ALA A 466 9.24 31.11 3.31
N ILE A 467 8.61 32.13 2.70
CA ILE A 467 9.32 33.33 2.23
C ILE A 467 9.67 34.20 3.44
N ALA A 468 8.69 34.45 4.32
CA ALA A 468 8.91 35.23 5.53
C ALA A 468 9.64 34.44 6.64
N ASN A 469 9.87 33.13 6.44
CA ASN A 469 10.34 32.19 7.45
C ASN A 469 9.57 32.29 8.79
N LYS A 470 8.26 32.61 8.70
CA LYS A 470 7.40 32.94 9.84
C LYS A 470 6.33 31.88 10.00
N VAL A 471 6.10 31.48 11.26
CA VAL A 471 5.00 30.57 11.58
C VAL A 471 3.71 31.39 11.73
N LEU A 472 2.70 31.06 10.92
CA LEU A 472 1.39 31.68 10.95
C LEU A 472 0.51 31.09 12.07
N ALA A 473 0.63 29.79 12.32
CA ALA A 473 -0.11 29.13 13.39
C ALA A 473 0.54 27.82 13.83
N TYR A 474 0.44 27.54 15.12
CA TYR A 474 0.62 26.21 15.68
C TYR A 474 -0.73 25.63 16.11
N ARG A 475 -0.93 24.33 15.88
CA ARG A 475 -2.07 23.58 16.41
C ARG A 475 -1.63 22.27 17.03
N SER A 476 -1.99 22.11 18.30
CA SER A 476 -1.91 20.83 19.00
C SER A 476 -3.12 19.95 18.68
N ILE A 477 -3.04 18.65 18.97
CA ILE A 477 -4.21 17.74 18.85
C ILE A 477 -5.44 18.24 19.57
N LYS A 478 -5.29 18.80 20.78
CA LYS A 478 -6.43 19.31 21.55
C LYS A 478 -7.15 20.41 20.76
N GLN A 479 -6.39 21.28 20.10
CA GLN A 479 -6.93 22.34 19.24
C GLN A 479 -7.47 21.81 17.90
N LEU A 480 -6.89 20.73 17.35
CA LEU A 480 -7.38 20.11 16.11
C LEU A 480 -8.68 19.34 16.30
N LEU A 481 -8.83 18.63 17.42
CA LEU A 481 -10.02 17.83 17.72
C LEU A 481 -11.13 18.63 18.42
N GLY A 482 -10.78 19.70 19.14
CA GLY A 482 -11.72 20.47 19.94
C GLY A 482 -12.45 19.56 20.94
N ASP A 483 -13.78 19.60 20.93
CA ASP A 483 -14.65 18.79 21.78
C ASP A 483 -14.45 17.28 21.57
N ASN A 484 -14.04 16.87 20.36
CA ASN A 484 -13.76 15.47 20.05
C ASN A 484 -12.47 14.94 20.71
N TYR A 485 -11.72 15.78 21.44
CA TYR A 485 -10.52 15.36 22.15
C TYR A 485 -10.81 14.28 23.21
N GLU A 486 -12.02 14.27 23.79
CA GLU A 486 -12.44 13.24 24.74
C GLU A 486 -12.44 11.83 24.13
N LEU A 487 -12.74 11.72 22.83
CA LEU A 487 -12.70 10.45 22.11
C LEU A 487 -11.29 9.86 22.10
N LEU A 488 -10.26 10.69 21.99
CA LEU A 488 -8.87 10.25 22.07
C LEU A 488 -8.54 9.68 23.45
N ASN A 489 -9.01 10.32 24.52
CA ASN A 489 -8.83 9.83 25.88
C ASN A 489 -9.57 8.51 26.10
N ARG A 490 -10.80 8.39 25.58
CA ARG A 490 -11.56 7.13 25.59
C ARG A 490 -10.82 6.01 24.86
N GLN A 491 -10.26 6.29 23.68
CA GLN A 491 -9.47 5.32 22.93
C GLN A 491 -8.23 4.86 23.73
N ARG A 492 -7.51 5.79 24.37
CA ARG A 492 -6.35 5.47 25.21
C ARG A 492 -6.71 4.53 26.36
N ARG A 493 -7.80 4.85 27.08
CA ARG A 493 -8.32 3.98 28.17
C ARG A 493 -8.72 2.61 27.66
N GLN A 494 -9.43 2.54 26.53
CA GLN A 494 -9.84 1.27 25.93
C GLN A 494 -8.63 0.42 25.52
N GLN A 495 -7.59 1.02 24.94
CA GLN A 495 -6.37 0.28 24.57
C GLN A 495 -5.63 -0.28 25.79
N GLN A 496 -5.55 0.49 26.88
CA GLN A 496 -4.95 0.05 28.14
C GLN A 496 -5.74 -1.12 28.73
N TYR A 497 -7.07 -0.98 28.82
CA TYR A 497 -7.96 -2.04 29.29
C TYR A 497 -7.80 -3.32 28.46
N LEU A 498 -7.88 -3.23 27.12
CA LEU A 498 -7.70 -4.38 26.23
C LEU A 498 -6.29 -4.97 26.27
N SER A 499 -5.26 -4.20 26.60
CA SER A 499 -3.91 -4.73 26.79
C SER A 499 -3.81 -5.55 28.08
N HIS A 500 -4.45 -5.06 29.14
CA HIS A 500 -4.52 -5.74 30.42
C HIS A 500 -5.33 -7.04 30.34
N GLU A 501 -6.50 -7.00 29.69
CA GLU A 501 -7.33 -8.20 29.45
C GLU A 501 -6.59 -9.24 28.60
N ARG A 502 -5.85 -8.82 27.57
CA ARG A 502 -4.99 -9.74 26.80
C ARG A 502 -3.92 -10.40 27.64
N HIS A 503 -3.28 -9.66 28.53
CA HIS A 503 -2.26 -10.20 29.41
C HIS A 503 -2.85 -11.21 30.41
N LYS A 504 -4.03 -10.93 30.97
CA LYS A 504 -4.78 -11.89 31.80
C LYS A 504 -5.17 -13.15 31.02
N ALA A 505 -5.77 -12.98 29.83
CA ALA A 505 -6.16 -14.09 28.98
C ALA A 505 -4.96 -14.97 28.58
N GLN A 506 -3.81 -14.36 28.28
CA GLN A 506 -2.56 -15.10 28.00
C GLN A 506 -2.08 -15.92 29.19
N LYS A 507 -2.14 -15.37 30.41
CA LYS A 507 -1.82 -16.12 31.64
C LYS A 507 -2.78 -17.28 31.88
N ASN A 508 -4.04 -17.13 31.48
CA ASN A 508 -5.11 -18.10 31.69
C ASN A 508 -5.34 -19.01 30.47
N PHE A 509 -4.43 -19.02 29.48
CA PHE A 509 -4.57 -19.78 28.22
C PHE A 509 -5.93 -19.60 27.51
N SER A 510 -6.57 -18.45 27.70
CA SER A 510 -7.89 -18.11 27.16
C SER A 510 -7.79 -17.36 25.83
N PRO A 511 -8.85 -17.34 25.00
CA PRO A 511 -8.88 -16.55 23.77
C PRO A 511 -8.52 -15.08 24.04
N ASN A 512 -7.49 -14.56 23.35
CA ASN A 512 -6.94 -13.22 23.56
C ASN A 512 -7.32 -12.22 22.44
N GLN A 513 -8.24 -12.62 21.57
CA GLN A 513 -8.72 -11.81 20.45
C GLN A 513 -9.91 -10.96 20.89
N PHE A 514 -9.63 -9.82 21.50
CA PHE A 514 -10.65 -8.84 21.81
C PHE A 514 -10.83 -7.88 20.62
N GLY A 515 -12.06 -7.71 20.16
CA GLY A 515 -12.41 -6.72 19.14
C GLY A 515 -12.04 -5.31 19.61
N ALA A 516 -11.20 -4.61 18.86
CA ALA A 516 -10.95 -3.20 19.10
C ALA A 516 -12.08 -2.40 18.44
N SER A 517 -12.60 -1.38 19.13
CA SER A 517 -13.52 -0.43 18.51
C SER A 517 -12.85 0.25 17.31
N GLU A 518 -13.63 0.60 16.28
CA GLU A 518 -13.14 1.39 15.14
C GLU A 518 -12.82 2.86 15.51
N LEU A 519 -12.90 3.21 16.81
CA LEU A 519 -12.72 4.56 17.35
C LEU A 519 -11.38 5.18 16.92
N GLY A 520 -10.30 4.40 16.90
CA GLY A 520 -9.00 4.89 16.44
C GLY A 520 -9.00 5.32 14.97
N GLN A 521 -9.69 4.58 14.10
CA GLN A 521 -9.85 4.97 12.69
C GLN A 521 -10.73 6.21 12.55
N HIS A 522 -11.76 6.33 13.40
CA HIS A 522 -12.61 7.51 13.41
C HIS A 522 -11.83 8.78 13.80
N ILE A 523 -10.98 8.71 14.84
CA ILE A 523 -10.16 9.85 15.26
C ILE A 523 -9.13 10.22 14.20
N ASP A 524 -8.52 9.25 13.49
CA ASP A 524 -7.65 9.53 12.34
C ASP A 524 -8.38 10.34 11.26
N ARG A 525 -9.65 10.00 10.96
CA ARG A 525 -10.47 10.74 10.00
C ARG A 525 -10.79 12.16 10.49
N LEU A 526 -11.05 12.34 11.78
CA LEU A 526 -11.27 13.67 12.38
C LEU A 526 -10.01 14.54 12.32
N LEU A 527 -8.85 13.98 12.69
CA LEU A 527 -7.56 14.68 12.58
C LEU A 527 -7.26 15.07 11.13
N ALA A 528 -7.42 14.14 10.18
CA ALA A 528 -7.23 14.41 8.77
C ALA A 528 -8.16 15.54 8.27
N LYS A 529 -9.44 15.53 8.67
CA LYS A 529 -10.40 16.60 8.35
C LYS A 529 -9.94 17.94 8.90
N ALA A 530 -9.49 18.00 10.16
CA ALA A 530 -9.04 19.23 10.80
C ALA A 530 -7.77 19.79 10.16
N ILE A 531 -6.78 18.94 9.86
CA ILE A 531 -5.52 19.35 9.20
C ILE A 531 -5.81 19.94 7.81
N VAL A 532 -6.66 19.29 7.02
CA VAL A 532 -7.03 19.76 5.67
C VAL A 532 -7.86 21.04 5.75
N ALA A 533 -8.77 21.16 6.72
CA ALA A 533 -9.53 22.39 6.94
C ALA A 533 -8.61 23.57 7.27
N LEU A 534 -7.62 23.34 8.13
CA LEU A 534 -6.61 24.34 8.48
C LEU A 534 -5.75 24.73 7.27
N ALA A 535 -5.32 23.77 6.45
CA ALA A 535 -4.61 24.07 5.20
C ALA A 535 -5.45 24.98 4.28
N ARG A 536 -6.77 24.73 4.19
CA ARG A 536 -7.69 25.57 3.41
C ARG A 536 -7.84 26.98 3.98
N THR A 537 -8.00 27.11 5.31
CA THR A 537 -8.15 28.42 5.96
C THR A 537 -6.97 29.33 5.67
N TYR A 538 -5.75 28.80 5.68
CA TYR A 538 -4.53 29.55 5.39
C TYR A 538 -4.12 29.54 3.91
N LYS A 539 -4.96 28.99 3.02
CA LYS A 539 -4.66 28.81 1.59
C LYS A 539 -3.27 28.20 1.36
N ALA A 540 -2.87 27.21 2.14
CA ALA A 540 -1.56 26.56 2.01
C ALA A 540 -1.41 25.82 0.67
N GLY A 541 -0.26 25.96 0.01
CA GLY A 541 0.05 25.28 -1.25
C GLY A 541 0.25 23.77 -1.10
N SER A 542 0.82 23.32 0.02
CA SER A 542 1.03 21.89 0.30
C SER A 542 0.95 21.53 1.79
N ILE A 543 0.67 20.26 2.07
CA ILE A 543 0.81 19.63 3.38
C ILE A 543 2.05 18.72 3.35
N VAL A 544 2.97 18.94 4.29
CA VAL A 544 4.22 18.18 4.39
C VAL A 544 4.08 17.13 5.49
N LEU A 545 4.24 15.86 5.11
CA LEU A 545 4.17 14.70 5.99
C LEU A 545 5.55 14.05 6.17
N PRO A 546 5.83 13.40 7.32
CA PRO A 546 7.10 12.77 7.56
C PRO A 546 7.16 11.36 6.94
N LYS A 547 8.34 10.94 6.49
CA LYS A 547 8.56 9.58 5.99
C LYS A 547 8.48 8.54 7.12
N LEU A 548 7.72 7.47 6.90
CA LEU A 548 7.51 6.40 7.88
C LEU A 548 8.77 5.60 8.24
N GLY A 549 9.74 5.50 7.33
CA GLY A 549 10.99 4.76 7.57
C GLY A 549 11.77 5.31 8.78
N ASP A 550 11.83 6.64 8.88
CA ASP A 550 12.61 7.34 9.91
C ASP A 550 11.86 7.42 11.25
N MET A 551 10.52 7.27 11.23
CA MET A 551 9.69 7.37 12.42
C MET A 551 10.00 6.32 13.48
N ARG A 552 10.36 5.10 13.07
CA ARG A 552 10.69 4.03 14.02
C ARG A 552 11.97 4.38 14.80
N GLU A 553 12.93 4.99 14.14
CA GLU A 553 14.19 5.43 14.71
C GLU A 553 14.02 6.69 15.57
N VAL A 554 13.19 7.65 15.13
CA VAL A 554 12.81 8.83 15.93
C VAL A 554 12.08 8.41 17.21
N VAL A 555 11.12 7.50 17.11
CA VAL A 555 10.41 6.92 18.26
C VAL A 555 11.40 6.19 19.17
N GLN A 556 12.30 5.39 18.62
CA GLN A 556 13.27 4.63 19.42
C GLN A 556 14.25 5.54 20.16
N SER A 557 14.75 6.58 19.51
CA SER A 557 15.67 7.55 20.10
C SER A 557 14.99 8.41 21.18
N GLU A 558 13.74 8.84 20.99
CA GLU A 558 12.97 9.53 22.03
C GLU A 558 12.77 8.65 23.28
N ILE A 559 12.40 7.38 23.09
CA ILE A 559 12.20 6.45 24.22
C ILE A 559 13.51 6.19 24.96
N GLN A 560 14.60 6.05 24.22
CA GLN A 560 15.93 5.82 24.78
C GLN A 560 16.42 7.05 25.56
N ALA A 561 16.24 8.26 25.04
CA ALA A 561 16.60 9.50 25.73
C ALA A 561 15.82 9.69 27.04
N ILE A 562 14.51 9.39 27.06
CA ILE A 562 13.71 9.44 28.29
C ILE A 562 14.16 8.37 29.29
N ALA A 563 14.53 7.18 28.81
CA ALA A 563 15.05 6.11 29.64
C ALA A 563 16.39 6.50 30.28
N GLU A 564 17.31 7.07 29.51
CA GLU A 564 18.61 7.57 29.97
C GLU A 564 18.47 8.72 30.96
N GLN A 565 17.54 9.64 30.74
CA GLN A 565 17.26 10.74 31.67
C GLN A 565 16.71 10.23 33.02
N LYS A 566 15.87 9.19 33.00
CA LYS A 566 15.28 8.62 34.22
C LYS A 566 16.20 7.67 34.97
N PHE A 567 17.07 6.97 34.24
CA PHE A 567 18.01 6.01 34.79
C PHE A 567 19.42 6.27 34.23
N PRO A 568 20.10 7.35 34.65
CA PRO A 568 21.46 7.63 34.18
C PRO A 568 22.40 6.48 34.56
N GLY A 569 23.16 5.96 33.59
CA GLY A 569 24.15 4.89 33.82
C GLY A 569 23.60 3.47 34.06
N TYR A 570 22.31 3.28 34.35
CA TYR A 570 21.72 1.96 34.60
C TYR A 570 21.05 1.35 33.36
N ILE A 571 21.84 0.62 32.55
CA ILE A 571 21.44 0.11 31.23
C ILE A 571 20.22 -0.84 31.29
N GLU A 572 20.15 -1.74 32.26
CA GLU A 572 19.02 -2.67 32.38
C GLU A 572 17.71 -1.96 32.76
N GLY A 573 17.81 -0.95 33.65
CA GLY A 573 16.69 -0.09 34.01
C GLY A 573 16.20 0.72 32.82
N GLN A 574 17.12 1.26 32.01
CA GLN A 574 16.78 1.94 30.77
C GLN A 574 16.04 1.01 29.81
N GLN A 575 16.51 -0.23 29.61
CA GLN A 575 15.87 -1.19 28.72
C GLN A 575 14.49 -1.63 29.21
N LYS A 576 14.35 -1.91 30.52
CA LYS A 576 13.06 -2.30 31.13
C LYS A 576 12.07 -1.16 31.07
N TYR A 577 12.51 0.06 31.36
CA TYR A 577 11.71 1.27 31.23
C TYR A 577 11.32 1.52 29.76
N ALA A 578 12.24 1.46 28.82
CA ALA A 578 11.96 1.62 27.40
C ALA A 578 10.93 0.58 26.90
N LYS A 579 11.03 -0.67 27.35
CA LYS A 579 10.06 -1.73 27.04
C LYS A 579 8.67 -1.42 27.61
N GLN A 580 8.58 -1.05 28.89
CA GLN A 580 7.31 -0.67 29.51
C GLN A 580 6.72 0.59 28.88
N TYR A 581 7.56 1.59 28.60
CA TYR A 581 7.17 2.84 27.97
C TYR A 581 6.64 2.60 26.54
N ARG A 582 7.22 1.68 25.75
CA ARG A 582 6.65 1.26 24.45
C ARG A 582 5.28 0.58 24.56
N VAL A 583 5.02 -0.11 25.67
CA VAL A 583 3.73 -0.76 25.92
C VAL A 583 2.69 0.27 26.37
N ASN A 584 3.10 1.25 27.18
CA ASN A 584 2.24 2.27 27.76
C ASN A 584 1.95 3.43 26.80
N VAL A 585 2.92 3.80 25.96
CA VAL A 585 2.78 4.87 24.98
C VAL A 585 2.11 4.33 23.72
N HIS A 586 0.92 4.89 23.48
CA HIS A 586 -0.01 4.63 22.40
C HIS A 586 0.55 3.86 21.17
N ARG A 587 -0.11 2.75 20.81
CA ARG A 587 0.13 1.99 19.55
C ARG A 587 -0.53 2.71 18.36
N TRP A 588 -0.03 3.89 17.97
CA TRP A 588 -0.65 4.69 16.89
C TRP A 588 -0.18 4.13 15.56
N SER A 589 -1.13 3.88 14.66
CA SER A 589 -0.78 3.53 13.29
C SER A 589 -0.57 4.82 12.51
N TYR A 590 0.65 5.36 12.55
CA TYR A 590 0.98 6.57 11.80
C TYR A 590 0.81 6.39 10.30
N GLY A 591 1.01 5.17 9.78
CA GLY A 591 0.70 4.87 8.38
C GLY A 591 -0.78 5.07 8.06
N ARG A 592 -1.68 4.65 8.96
CA ARG A 592 -3.13 4.85 8.79
C ARG A 592 -3.52 6.33 8.87
N LEU A 593 -2.89 7.10 9.77
CA LEU A 593 -3.12 8.55 9.87
C LEU A 593 -2.64 9.27 8.60
N ILE A 594 -1.42 8.99 8.14
CA ILE A 594 -0.85 9.56 6.91
C ILE A 594 -1.77 9.24 5.72
N GLN A 595 -2.22 7.98 5.57
CA GLN A 595 -3.17 7.60 4.53
C GLN A 595 -4.49 8.35 4.63
N SER A 596 -4.99 8.59 5.84
CA SER A 596 -6.22 9.35 6.07
C SER A 596 -6.05 10.82 5.67
N ILE A 597 -4.93 11.45 6.02
CA ILE A 597 -4.59 12.81 5.57
C ILE A 597 -4.44 12.83 4.05
N GLN A 598 -3.77 11.83 3.47
CA GLN A 598 -3.54 11.73 2.04
C GLN A 598 -4.83 11.60 1.23
N SER A 599 -5.76 10.77 1.69
CA SER A 599 -7.06 10.65 1.04
C SER A 599 -7.87 11.93 1.15
N LYS A 600 -7.87 12.58 2.32
CA LYS A 600 -8.65 13.80 2.54
C LYS A 600 -8.08 15.00 1.77
N ALA A 601 -6.77 15.20 1.76
CA ALA A 601 -6.12 16.26 1.01
C ALA A 601 -6.31 16.09 -0.51
N ALA A 602 -6.26 14.84 -1.01
CA ALA A 602 -6.54 14.53 -2.41
C ALA A 602 -7.99 14.87 -2.82
N GLN A 603 -8.98 14.62 -1.95
CA GLN A 603 -10.37 15.04 -2.19
C GLN A 603 -10.51 16.56 -2.33
N THR A 604 -9.63 17.31 -1.68
CA THR A 604 -9.66 18.77 -1.67
C THR A 604 -8.72 19.43 -2.66
N GLY A 605 -7.92 18.65 -3.41
CA GLY A 605 -6.93 19.17 -4.36
C GLY A 605 -5.66 19.76 -3.72
N ILE A 606 -5.37 19.48 -2.44
CA ILE A 606 -4.17 19.97 -1.76
C ILE A 606 -3.00 19.02 -2.01
N VAL A 607 -1.87 19.56 -2.44
CA VAL A 607 -0.65 18.79 -2.73
C VAL A 607 -0.03 18.27 -1.43
N ILE A 608 0.53 17.06 -1.49
CA ILE A 608 1.24 16.44 -0.37
C ILE A 608 2.69 16.27 -0.73
N GLU A 609 3.55 16.64 0.21
CA GLU A 609 4.98 16.46 0.11
C GLU A 609 5.47 15.59 1.27
N GLU A 610 6.53 14.83 1.02
CA GLU A 610 7.16 14.01 2.04
C GLU A 610 8.53 14.57 2.39
N GLY A 611 8.74 14.84 3.68
CA GLY A 611 9.99 15.35 4.22
C GLY A 611 10.59 14.42 5.28
N LYS A 612 11.86 14.66 5.60
CA LYS A 612 12.51 14.02 6.74
C LYS A 612 12.21 14.82 8.00
N GLN A 613 11.57 14.19 8.99
CA GLN A 613 11.32 14.85 10.27
C GLN A 613 12.64 14.97 11.05
N PRO A 614 12.97 16.15 11.61
CA PRO A 614 14.13 16.29 12.47
C PRO A 614 13.98 15.46 13.75
N ILE A 615 15.12 14.91 14.21
CA ILE A 615 15.16 13.99 15.35
C ILE A 615 14.99 14.74 16.68
N ARG A 616 15.59 15.94 16.78
CA ARG A 616 15.59 16.78 17.99
C ARG A 616 14.62 17.97 17.84
N GLY A 617 14.29 18.63 18.96
CA GLY A 617 13.40 19.79 19.01
C GLY A 617 11.99 19.47 19.51
N SER A 618 11.21 20.52 19.83
CA SER A 618 9.82 20.34 20.26
C SER A 618 8.94 19.87 19.08
N PRO A 619 7.78 19.23 19.29
CA PRO A 619 6.88 18.84 18.20
C PRO A 619 6.50 20.01 17.27
N HIS A 620 6.43 21.23 17.80
CA HIS A 620 6.18 22.45 17.03
C HIS A 620 7.36 22.81 16.12
N ASP A 621 8.59 22.75 16.65
CA ASP A 621 9.80 23.01 15.86
C ASP A 621 9.99 21.95 14.78
N LYS A 622 9.75 20.67 15.13
CA LYS A 622 9.78 19.56 14.17
C LYS A 622 8.82 19.78 13.01
N ALA A 623 7.61 20.29 13.28
CA ALA A 623 6.63 20.59 12.23
C ALA A 623 7.06 21.80 11.38
N LYS A 624 7.62 22.85 11.99
CA LYS A 624 8.13 24.03 11.29
C LYS A 624 9.28 23.68 10.35
N GLU A 625 10.31 23.01 10.88
CA GLU A 625 11.49 22.62 10.10
C GLU A 625 11.14 21.64 8.97
N LEU A 626 10.20 20.73 9.21
CA LEU A 626 9.69 19.83 8.18
C LEU A 626 9.09 20.63 7.00
N ALA A 627 8.28 21.65 7.27
CA ALA A 627 7.70 22.51 6.24
C ALA A 627 8.78 23.30 5.46
N LEU A 628 9.72 23.92 6.16
CA LEU A 628 10.81 24.70 5.55
C LEU A 628 11.74 23.83 4.71
N SER A 629 12.10 22.64 5.21
CA SER A 629 12.96 21.71 4.47
C SER A 629 12.33 21.25 3.15
N ALA A 630 11.03 21.00 3.14
CA ALA A 630 10.30 20.64 1.92
C ALA A 630 10.25 21.79 0.91
N TYR A 631 10.04 23.03 1.38
CA TYR A 631 10.09 24.21 0.52
C TYR A 631 11.46 24.43 -0.11
N ASN A 632 12.53 24.32 0.68
CA ASN A 632 13.91 24.45 0.18
C ASN A 632 14.23 23.35 -0.85
N LEU A 633 13.82 22.11 -0.59
CA LEU A 633 13.94 21.02 -1.57
C LEU A 633 13.20 21.33 -2.86
N ARG A 634 12.03 21.98 -2.79
CA ARG A 634 11.28 22.40 -3.98
C ARG A 634 12.05 23.44 -4.80
N LEU A 635 12.68 24.42 -4.15
CA LEU A 635 13.52 25.42 -4.82
C LEU A 635 14.70 24.76 -5.53
N THR A 636 15.41 23.84 -4.86
CA THR A 636 16.56 23.13 -5.45
C THR A 636 16.22 22.20 -6.63
N ARG A 637 14.95 21.81 -6.80
CA ARG A 637 14.49 21.02 -7.95
C ARG A 637 14.08 21.86 -9.16
N ARG A 638 13.86 23.15 -8.95
CA ARG A 638 13.47 24.11 -10.00
C ARG A 638 14.66 24.87 -10.56
N SER A 639 15.73 25.03 -9.77
CA SER A 639 17.07 25.41 -10.22
C SER A 639 17.75 24.24 -10.91
#